data_AF-A0AAV9XJ58-F1
#
_entry.id   AF-A0AAV9XJ58-F1
#
_cell.length_a   1.000
_cell.length_b   1.000
_cell.length_c   1.000
_cell.angle_alpha   90.00
_cell.angle_beta   90.00
_cell.angle_gamma   90.00
#
_symmetry.space_group_name_H-M   'P 1'
#
loop_
_entity.id
_entity.type
_entity.pdbx_description
1 polymer ?
#
loop_
_entity_poly.entity_id
_entity_poly.type
_entity_poly.pdbx_seq_one_letter_code
_entity_poly.pdbx_strand_id
1 'polypeptide(L)'
;MSKAHQYKFVNKDYTLILDAPDPTDSGNHYLITPDLAFDTPICYIYAENVILAGDLHLPGKTLGIFCNTLTVPAPVPPSKTPIITTIDVSGKDGTRNLSDEDVRNGGDGGVVYLYVENMTEPLLNSLRIKSNAGNGAVGMDSLTGEGGPGGNGGDGGNIQVAFGSIFCDIGLQVYNGVSKAWAVQVKNMSEDILPAIKLETIGDDKVFGYLATSVASWDAIVADYDTYSKALQALITSLGTILSPPESSTSIPDDTTVDLVNYLISYIESYLSMQSAPRSVPKSTTDISAIENAITAFIKLGSAPHQQTLVASMKALSILGGGQGPSKTTDFGSAIDEIMQASVDILEQLEDYISQTMGETKKGYKGLGGRSNPNESRPTGKAGLDGKPGYTKGKYLGFDGRDSDSDVPFAYAFPEQCRMLLNIADSYYFVQDSDNWATAAGLYHRLSKRLSFMDNISKDSAVAKAYQLMDAGNDNINGITFNPLLEIRSVYVTAQSRLNQISLCHDMFGNADTWVPRLSAQYYKGMLDKMMDQLKLIETAVTTYEEAEQDDAVKSAQAQVGFRNSKNASDTAQDHIDILEGLLTTYEKQISTYASLIAPAHDKILANLETVASDIRNAININPEDIINAITNLAMCPNKFMAIATIGSEIYKAETTVTNAEGVDVNKNYVLQQLTTCGDTLKSLHEAFKQNSDDGTLDLDDPGASMILAQQNDITKLLQDFSNAIPKSDSSALADNFKDYANLVSKRNNAVMSYNSTLQLLAQAIDDRGKYAAQTAQWGETLLKLPTDLPAIVLWLKRCRDNLQLGIMQRLNYQSRAIYFWGLNPVSIMNTPGPLGNSFDLSNDQGNIDSKAEEVLQTLANNTMKYFPASGGSGAFYQISDYDLATLTEKPVVTEDGTKVWTNTVTIKPKKIQEISLDRNIRLTEVRFWLLGVKSNARQDPHERQVFNLELTQCGTETIQNTLGTEIVFTHDPVTTTFGYYCNKVTKFKNCVESNKWDDSSKSFQGDWDYNKSNYPSDGDISAPIGPYSDWTITIKSNEDGNPGLDLSNVTEGWFEFIGRKQGSESTPSPMFRRRKILHE
;
A
#
# COMPACT_ATOMS: atom_id res chain seq x y z
N MET A 1 20.37 4.41 -27.77
CA MET A 1 19.38 4.13 -26.72
C MET A 1 18.99 5.47 -26.15
N SER A 2 17.76 5.94 -26.43
CA SER A 2 17.28 7.20 -25.85
C SER A 2 17.15 6.99 -24.35
N LYS A 3 17.69 7.93 -23.55
CA LYS A 3 17.46 7.97 -22.11
C LYS A 3 16.00 8.40 -21.89
N ALA A 4 15.06 7.46 -21.91
CA ALA A 4 13.62 7.73 -21.79
C ALA A 4 13.23 8.42 -20.46
N HIS A 5 14.15 8.42 -19.48
CA HIS A 5 13.93 8.91 -18.11
C HIS A 5 14.64 10.22 -17.79
N GLN A 6 15.25 10.89 -18.77
CA GLN A 6 15.98 12.14 -18.55
C GLN A 6 15.36 13.30 -19.33
N TYR A 7 15.06 14.40 -18.65
CA TYR A 7 14.61 15.66 -19.26
C TYR A 7 15.62 16.78 -19.03
N LYS A 8 15.85 17.59 -20.06
CA LYS A 8 16.68 18.80 -19.99
C LYS A 8 15.91 19.97 -20.60
N PHE A 9 15.72 21.01 -19.80
CA PHE A 9 15.10 22.26 -20.23
C PHE A 9 16.09 23.40 -20.10
N VAL A 10 16.11 24.29 -21.08
CA VAL A 10 16.98 25.47 -21.11
C VAL A 10 16.13 26.66 -21.54
N ASN A 11 16.09 27.70 -20.71
CA ASN A 11 15.60 29.01 -21.12
C ASN A 11 16.70 30.07 -20.88
N LYS A 12 16.37 31.35 -20.98
CA LYS A 12 17.35 32.44 -20.78
C LYS A 12 17.89 32.56 -19.34
N ASP A 13 17.14 32.08 -18.34
CA ASP A 13 17.39 32.32 -16.92
C ASP A 13 17.94 31.08 -16.19
N TYR A 14 17.61 29.87 -16.65
CA TYR A 14 18.00 28.63 -15.98
C TYR A 14 18.11 27.41 -16.92
N THR A 15 18.83 26.40 -16.44
CA THR A 15 18.88 25.04 -16.98
C THR A 15 18.33 24.06 -15.95
N LEU A 16 17.29 23.31 -16.30
CA LEU A 16 16.69 22.28 -15.44
C LEU A 16 16.98 20.90 -16.01
N ILE A 17 17.42 19.98 -15.16
CA ILE A 17 17.66 18.57 -15.49
C ILE A 17 16.88 17.72 -14.52
N LEU A 18 16.03 16.83 -15.05
CA LEU A 18 15.24 15.86 -14.29
C LEU A 18 15.65 14.45 -14.71
N ASP A 19 15.91 13.57 -13.75
CA ASP A 19 16.25 12.16 -14.00
C ASP A 19 15.61 11.27 -12.93
N ALA A 20 14.96 10.19 -13.34
CA ALA A 20 14.42 9.18 -12.44
C ALA A 20 14.63 7.81 -13.09
N PRO A 21 15.85 7.25 -13.02
CA PRO A 21 16.13 5.93 -13.57
C PRO A 21 15.39 4.82 -12.82
N ASP A 22 15.17 3.71 -13.51
CA ASP A 22 14.68 2.47 -12.89
C ASP A 22 15.68 1.97 -11.82
N PRO A 23 15.25 1.71 -10.58
CA PRO A 23 16.13 1.28 -9.50
C PRO A 23 16.78 -0.09 -9.72
N THR A 24 16.23 -0.95 -10.58
CA THR A 24 16.82 -2.27 -10.90
C THR A 24 17.99 -2.16 -11.88
N ASP A 25 18.11 -1.03 -12.58
CA ASP A 25 19.22 -0.76 -13.49
C ASP A 25 20.37 -0.10 -12.72
N SER A 26 21.19 -0.94 -12.08
CA SER A 26 22.41 -0.53 -11.36
C SER A 26 23.42 0.27 -12.20
N GLY A 27 23.28 0.29 -13.54
CA GLY A 27 24.11 1.10 -14.44
C GLY A 27 23.59 2.53 -14.66
N ASN A 28 22.38 2.85 -14.20
CA ASN A 28 21.67 4.04 -14.59
C ASN A 28 21.81 5.13 -13.52
N HIS A 29 22.69 6.08 -13.82
CA HIS A 29 23.02 7.22 -12.97
C HIS A 29 23.13 8.48 -13.82
N TYR A 30 22.83 9.62 -13.19
CA TYR A 30 23.13 10.90 -13.79
C TYR A 30 24.61 11.23 -13.61
N LEU A 31 25.36 11.14 -14.71
CA LEU A 31 26.80 11.45 -14.72
C LEU A 31 27.02 12.95 -14.90
N ILE A 32 27.61 13.59 -13.89
CA ILE A 32 28.13 14.95 -13.97
C ILE A 32 29.62 14.88 -14.28
N THR A 33 30.00 15.41 -15.44
CA THR A 33 31.37 15.41 -15.93
C THR A 33 32.03 16.80 -15.79
N PRO A 34 33.38 16.88 -15.75
CA PRO A 34 34.11 18.15 -15.63
C PRO A 34 33.81 19.19 -16.73
N ASP A 35 33.31 18.75 -17.88
CA ASP A 35 32.90 19.56 -19.02
C ASP A 35 31.43 20.02 -18.96
N LEU A 36 30.74 19.82 -17.83
CA LEU A 36 29.41 20.37 -17.61
C LEU A 36 29.43 21.88 -17.84
N ALA A 37 28.82 22.30 -18.94
CA ALA A 37 28.69 23.70 -19.33
C ALA A 37 27.21 24.05 -19.55
N PHE A 38 26.82 25.21 -19.03
CA PHE A 38 25.52 25.81 -19.27
C PHE A 38 25.67 27.34 -19.32
N ASP A 39 25.01 27.96 -20.29
CA ASP A 39 25.13 29.41 -20.52
C ASP A 39 24.30 30.24 -19.54
N THR A 40 23.28 29.62 -18.95
CA THR A 40 22.32 30.25 -18.03
C THR A 40 22.95 30.58 -16.68
N PRO A 41 22.43 31.57 -15.93
CA PRO A 41 22.92 31.87 -14.58
C PRO A 41 22.75 30.72 -13.57
N ILE A 42 21.73 29.87 -13.76
CA ILE A 42 21.31 28.86 -12.79
C ILE A 42 21.22 27.48 -13.46
N CYS A 43 21.72 26.42 -12.81
CA CYS A 43 21.46 25.05 -13.19
C CYS A 43 20.91 24.25 -11.99
N TYR A 44 19.78 23.56 -12.18
CA TYR A 44 19.20 22.64 -11.21
C TYR A 44 19.17 21.22 -11.77
N ILE A 45 19.62 20.27 -10.96
CA ILE A 45 19.71 18.85 -11.30
C ILE A 45 18.95 18.07 -10.22
N TYR A 46 17.81 17.48 -10.59
CA TYR A 46 17.05 16.57 -9.76
C TYR A 46 17.19 15.16 -10.32
N ALA A 47 17.85 14.26 -9.60
CA ALA A 47 18.18 12.92 -10.08
C ALA A 47 18.20 11.91 -8.93
N GLU A 48 17.76 10.66 -9.11
CA GLU A 48 17.86 9.67 -8.02
C GLU A 48 19.31 9.39 -7.63
N ASN A 49 20.15 8.97 -8.59
CA ASN A 49 21.54 8.62 -8.35
C ASN A 49 22.47 9.50 -9.19
N VAL A 50 23.36 10.25 -8.55
CA VAL A 50 24.30 11.16 -9.21
C VAL A 50 25.74 10.67 -9.03
N ILE A 51 26.50 10.65 -10.12
CA ILE A 51 27.96 10.46 -10.06
C ILE A 51 28.65 11.76 -10.45
N LEU A 52 29.50 12.27 -9.57
CA LEU A 52 30.35 13.42 -9.84
C LEU A 52 31.75 12.94 -10.25
N ALA A 53 32.03 12.93 -11.55
CA ALA A 53 33.21 12.29 -12.14
C ALA A 53 34.50 13.13 -12.08
N GLY A 54 34.46 14.34 -11.53
CA GLY A 54 35.63 15.18 -11.33
C GLY A 54 35.28 16.62 -10.97
N ASP A 55 36.30 17.48 -10.97
CA ASP A 55 36.17 18.88 -10.58
C ASP A 55 35.25 19.67 -11.52
N LEU A 56 34.40 20.51 -10.96
CA LEU A 56 33.54 21.45 -11.68
C LEU A 56 34.01 22.87 -11.45
N HIS A 57 34.09 23.66 -12.53
CA HIS A 57 34.43 25.08 -12.46
C HIS A 57 33.34 25.93 -13.15
N LEU A 58 32.51 26.58 -12.34
CA LEU A 58 31.29 27.27 -12.76
C LEU A 58 31.24 28.69 -12.16
N PRO A 59 32.14 29.60 -12.58
CA PRO A 59 32.43 30.82 -11.85
C PRO A 59 31.23 31.77 -11.74
N GLY A 60 30.83 32.12 -10.52
CA GLY A 60 29.72 33.01 -10.21
C GLY A 60 28.33 32.45 -10.54
N LYS A 61 28.21 31.16 -10.86
CA LYS A 61 26.95 30.51 -11.24
C LYS A 61 26.23 29.91 -10.02
N THR A 62 24.93 29.67 -10.17
CA THR A 62 24.15 28.88 -9.21
C THR A 62 24.04 27.44 -9.68
N LEU A 63 24.37 26.49 -8.82
CA LEU A 63 24.22 25.05 -9.06
C LEU A 63 23.40 24.41 -7.94
N GLY A 64 22.31 23.73 -8.30
CA GLY A 64 21.57 22.85 -7.39
C GLY A 64 21.71 21.39 -7.81
N ILE A 65 22.09 20.53 -6.87
CA ILE A 65 22.10 19.07 -7.04
C ILE A 65 21.19 18.48 -5.98
N PHE A 66 20.16 17.77 -6.39
CA PHE A 66 19.15 17.19 -5.51
C PHE A 66 18.99 15.72 -5.85
N CYS A 67 19.39 14.83 -4.93
CA CYS A 67 19.45 13.41 -5.21
C CYS A 67 19.22 12.50 -4.01
N ASN A 68 18.91 11.25 -4.31
CA ASN A 68 18.85 10.18 -3.31
C ASN A 68 20.26 9.77 -2.88
N THR A 69 21.15 9.55 -3.85
CA THR A 69 22.57 9.25 -3.61
C THR A 69 23.47 10.11 -4.49
N LEU A 70 24.59 10.57 -3.91
CA LEU A 70 25.68 11.23 -4.62
C LEU A 70 26.97 10.45 -4.40
N THR A 71 27.60 10.01 -5.48
CA THR A 71 28.86 9.27 -5.43
C THR A 71 29.98 10.06 -6.11
N VAL A 72 31.14 10.12 -5.45
CA VAL A 72 32.39 10.58 -6.04
C VAL A 72 33.25 9.35 -6.28
N PRO A 73 33.55 8.95 -7.53
CA PRO A 73 34.32 7.74 -7.81
C PRO A 73 35.67 7.75 -7.09
N ALA A 74 35.99 6.66 -6.40
CA ALA A 74 37.31 6.47 -5.82
C ALA A 74 38.36 6.39 -6.95
N PRO A 75 39.58 6.93 -6.76
CA PRO A 75 40.63 6.77 -7.74
C PRO A 75 40.98 5.29 -7.93
N VAL A 76 41.28 4.92 -9.18
CA VAL A 76 41.99 3.67 -9.46
C VAL A 76 43.35 3.74 -8.74
N PRO A 77 43.70 2.79 -7.85
CA PRO A 77 44.95 2.85 -7.08
C PRO A 77 46.19 2.91 -8.01
N PRO A 78 47.29 3.60 -7.61
CA PRO A 78 47.74 3.77 -6.23
C PRO A 78 48.25 5.20 -5.89
N SER A 79 47.37 6.14 -5.54
CA SER A 79 47.81 7.40 -4.89
C SER A 79 47.42 7.40 -3.41
N LYS A 80 48.37 7.73 -2.54
CA LYS A 80 48.21 7.79 -1.07
C LYS A 80 47.54 9.08 -0.59
N THR A 81 47.09 9.94 -1.50
CA THR A 81 46.42 11.19 -1.19
C THR A 81 44.96 11.06 -1.61
N PRO A 82 43.98 11.23 -0.70
CA PRO A 82 42.58 11.23 -1.10
C PRO A 82 42.39 12.32 -2.16
N ILE A 83 41.93 11.93 -3.36
CA ILE A 83 41.53 12.89 -4.38
C ILE A 83 40.24 13.52 -3.88
N ILE A 84 40.29 14.82 -3.70
CA ILE A 84 39.15 15.62 -3.29
C ILE A 84 38.57 16.24 -4.56
N THR A 85 37.35 15.85 -4.91
CA THR A 85 36.60 16.47 -6.00
C THR A 85 36.02 17.79 -5.54
N THR A 86 36.19 18.83 -6.35
CA THR A 86 35.81 20.21 -6.02
C THR A 86 34.70 20.72 -6.93
N ILE A 87 33.60 21.21 -6.34
CA ILE A 87 32.63 22.08 -7.02
C ILE A 87 33.04 23.52 -6.74
N ASP A 88 33.57 24.22 -7.74
CA ASP A 88 34.05 25.60 -7.62
C ASP A 88 33.15 26.57 -8.39
N VAL A 89 32.30 27.30 -7.67
CA VAL A 89 31.47 28.39 -8.21
C VAL A 89 32.05 29.77 -7.89
N SER A 90 33.33 29.86 -7.54
CA SER A 90 33.95 31.12 -7.12
C SER A 90 33.93 32.20 -8.20
N GLY A 91 33.78 33.45 -7.78
CA GLY A 91 33.80 34.62 -8.64
C GLY A 91 35.16 34.83 -9.28
N LYS A 92 35.17 35.35 -10.51
CA LYS A 92 36.43 35.64 -11.22
C LYS A 92 37.12 36.86 -10.62
N ASP A 93 38.44 36.80 -10.47
CA ASP A 93 39.23 37.99 -10.15
C ASP A 93 39.06 39.08 -11.23
N GLY A 94 39.08 40.34 -10.79
CA GLY A 94 39.08 41.49 -11.67
C GLY A 94 40.32 41.51 -12.56
N THR A 95 40.14 41.74 -13.85
CA THR A 95 41.25 41.83 -14.81
C THR A 95 41.63 43.28 -15.09
N ARG A 96 42.94 43.56 -15.13
CA ARG A 96 43.48 44.85 -15.55
C ARG A 96 43.33 45.00 -17.07
N ASN A 97 42.57 46.00 -17.54
CA ASN A 97 42.53 46.36 -18.96
C ASN A 97 43.65 47.38 -19.23
N LEU A 98 44.46 47.16 -20.28
CA LEU A 98 45.61 48.02 -20.60
C LEU A 98 45.23 49.27 -21.42
N SER A 99 43.97 49.39 -21.85
CA SER A 99 43.52 50.39 -22.83
C SER A 99 42.39 51.32 -22.37
N ASP A 100 41.79 51.10 -21.19
CA ASP A 100 40.70 51.93 -20.66
C ASP A 100 40.93 52.25 -19.17
N GLU A 101 40.42 53.40 -18.72
CA GLU A 101 40.41 53.83 -17.30
C GLU A 101 39.47 52.97 -16.41
N ASP A 102 38.68 52.06 -17.00
CA ASP A 102 37.74 51.18 -16.31
C ASP A 102 38.45 49.96 -15.71
N VAL A 103 38.67 50.00 -14.41
CA VAL A 103 39.20 48.89 -13.61
C VAL A 103 38.07 47.92 -13.26
N ARG A 104 38.24 46.63 -13.62
CA ARG A 104 37.20 45.61 -13.40
C ARG A 104 37.17 45.15 -11.94
N ASN A 105 35.97 45.16 -11.37
CA ASN A 105 35.68 44.56 -10.07
C ASN A 105 35.88 43.04 -10.10
N GLY A 106 36.12 42.44 -8.94
CA GLY A 106 35.99 41.00 -8.76
C GLY A 106 34.53 40.58 -8.90
N GLY A 107 34.30 39.40 -9.46
CA GLY A 107 32.98 38.81 -9.56
C GLY A 107 32.52 38.23 -8.22
N ASP A 108 31.22 38.20 -8.01
CA ASP A 108 30.62 37.57 -6.83
C ASP A 108 30.78 36.05 -6.87
N GLY A 109 30.88 35.42 -5.70
CA GLY A 109 30.80 33.98 -5.56
C GLY A 109 29.41 33.46 -5.91
N GLY A 110 29.34 32.28 -6.52
CA GLY A 110 28.08 31.64 -6.90
C GLY A 110 27.29 31.06 -5.73
N VAL A 111 26.25 30.29 -6.03
CA VAL A 111 25.42 29.64 -4.99
C VAL A 111 25.38 28.14 -5.24
N VAL A 112 25.55 27.34 -4.19
CA VAL A 112 25.39 25.89 -4.26
C VAL A 112 24.27 25.44 -3.33
N TYR A 113 23.28 24.75 -3.90
CA TYR A 113 22.29 23.99 -3.16
C TYR A 113 22.60 22.51 -3.34
N LEU A 114 22.75 21.78 -2.24
CA LEU A 114 23.00 20.34 -2.28
C LEU A 114 21.96 19.64 -1.40
N TYR A 115 21.19 18.73 -1.98
CA TYR A 115 20.36 17.78 -1.26
C TYR A 115 20.84 16.35 -1.55
N VAL A 116 21.15 15.61 -0.50
CA VAL A 116 21.49 14.19 -0.58
C VAL A 116 20.68 13.44 0.48
N GLU A 117 19.68 12.67 0.03
CA GLU A 117 18.78 11.94 0.93
C GLU A 117 19.54 10.93 1.81
N ASN A 118 20.51 10.21 1.22
CA ASN A 118 21.37 9.26 1.93
C ASN A 118 22.82 9.74 1.86
N MET A 119 23.19 10.64 2.78
CA MET A 119 24.57 11.11 2.93
C MET A 119 25.45 10.01 3.53
N THR A 120 26.63 9.81 2.94
CA THR A 120 27.61 8.82 3.41
C THR A 120 28.91 9.50 3.83
N GLU A 121 29.64 8.95 4.80
CA GLU A 121 30.95 9.49 5.20
C GLU A 121 31.98 9.55 4.05
N PRO A 122 32.08 8.54 3.15
CA PRO A 122 32.98 8.61 2.00
C PRO A 122 32.75 9.86 1.13
N LEU A 123 31.50 10.29 0.95
CA LEU A 123 31.19 11.51 0.21
C LEU A 123 31.70 12.77 0.92
N LEU A 124 31.48 12.89 2.24
CA LEU A 124 31.93 14.03 3.05
C LEU A 124 33.45 14.21 2.99
N ASN A 125 34.18 13.10 2.96
CA ASN A 125 35.64 13.11 2.90
C ASN A 125 36.19 13.38 1.50
N SER A 126 35.38 13.17 0.45
CA SER A 126 35.82 13.23 -0.96
C SER A 126 35.32 14.46 -1.73
N LEU A 127 34.42 15.26 -1.15
CA LEU A 127 33.83 16.44 -1.80
C LEU A 127 34.21 17.75 -1.10
N ARG A 128 34.58 18.77 -1.88
CA ARG A 128 34.70 20.16 -1.44
C ARG A 128 33.87 21.08 -2.32
N ILE A 129 33.33 22.13 -1.72
CA ILE A 129 32.51 23.13 -2.41
C ILE A 129 33.10 24.51 -2.13
N LYS A 130 33.43 25.26 -3.18
CA LYS A 130 33.99 26.61 -3.08
C LYS A 130 33.04 27.63 -3.68
N SER A 131 32.77 28.68 -2.92
CA SER A 131 32.06 29.87 -3.39
C SER A 131 32.72 31.14 -2.88
N ASN A 132 34.00 31.29 -3.23
CA ASN A 132 34.75 32.49 -2.91
C ASN A 132 34.39 33.63 -3.87
N ALA A 133 34.49 34.87 -3.43
CA ALA A 133 34.43 36.00 -4.34
C ALA A 133 35.77 36.26 -5.02
N GLY A 134 35.72 36.90 -6.19
CA GLY A 134 36.89 37.42 -6.88
C GLY A 134 37.42 38.69 -6.23
N ASN A 135 38.73 38.89 -6.30
CA ASN A 135 39.40 40.11 -5.85
C ASN A 135 39.26 41.23 -6.87
N GLY A 136 39.21 42.48 -6.39
CA GLY A 136 39.22 43.65 -7.26
C GLY A 136 40.57 43.84 -7.96
N ALA A 137 40.55 44.27 -9.23
CA ALA A 137 41.79 44.53 -9.95
C ALA A 137 42.58 45.71 -9.35
N VAL A 138 43.90 45.64 -9.39
CA VAL A 138 44.77 46.76 -8.99
C VAL A 138 44.67 47.88 -10.03
N GLY A 139 44.52 49.12 -9.56
CA GLY A 139 44.46 50.32 -10.38
C GLY A 139 45.73 50.58 -11.18
N MET A 140 45.60 51.25 -12.32
CA MET A 140 46.73 51.50 -13.21
C MET A 140 47.66 52.59 -12.66
N ASP A 141 48.95 52.29 -12.55
CA ASP A 141 49.97 53.31 -12.28
C ASP A 141 50.04 54.31 -13.45
N SER A 142 50.09 55.61 -13.15
CA SER A 142 50.14 56.68 -14.15
C SER A 142 51.48 57.42 -14.15
N LEU A 143 52.10 57.57 -15.32
CA LEU A 143 53.35 58.32 -15.51
C LEU A 143 53.12 59.81 -15.77
N THR A 144 51.92 60.21 -16.16
CA THR A 144 51.59 61.59 -16.60
C THR A 144 50.39 62.19 -15.86
N GLY A 145 49.76 61.46 -14.93
CA GLY A 145 48.56 61.89 -14.22
C GLY A 145 48.34 61.19 -12.87
N GLU A 146 47.10 61.25 -12.36
CA GLU A 146 46.68 60.48 -11.18
C GLU A 146 46.60 58.99 -11.52
N GLY A 147 46.98 58.11 -10.58
CA GLY A 147 46.82 56.67 -10.74
C GLY A 147 45.34 56.27 -10.79
N GLY A 148 45.01 55.26 -11.59
CA GLY A 148 43.64 54.78 -11.76
C GLY A 148 43.06 54.17 -10.47
N PRO A 149 41.74 54.22 -10.26
CA PRO A 149 41.09 53.59 -9.10
C PRO A 149 41.29 52.07 -9.10
N GLY A 150 41.34 51.44 -7.92
CA GLY A 150 41.28 49.98 -7.80
C GLY A 150 39.84 49.48 -7.91
N GLY A 151 39.65 48.25 -8.40
CA GLY A 151 38.34 47.60 -8.46
C GLY A 151 37.85 47.16 -7.08
N ASN A 152 36.54 47.06 -6.91
CA ASN A 152 35.93 46.46 -5.72
C ASN A 152 36.12 44.94 -5.75
N GLY A 153 36.28 44.30 -4.58
CA GLY A 153 36.14 42.85 -4.45
C GLY A 153 34.67 42.45 -4.55
N GLY A 154 34.41 41.24 -5.05
CA GLY A 154 33.06 40.67 -5.10
C GLY A 154 32.56 40.21 -3.73
N ASP A 155 31.25 40.02 -3.61
CA ASP A 155 30.62 39.40 -2.44
C ASP A 155 30.82 37.87 -2.47
N GLY A 156 31.18 37.28 -1.33
CA GLY A 156 31.29 35.82 -1.20
C GLY A 156 29.92 35.15 -1.36
N GLY A 157 29.90 33.97 -1.95
CA GLY A 157 28.64 33.28 -2.24
C GLY A 157 28.18 32.34 -1.13
N ASN A 158 27.09 31.61 -1.38
CA ASN A 158 26.40 30.82 -0.37
C ASN A 158 26.44 29.33 -0.70
N ILE A 159 26.69 28.50 0.32
CA ILE A 159 26.66 27.04 0.21
C ILE A 159 25.63 26.53 1.22
N GLN A 160 24.63 25.80 0.74
CA GLN A 160 23.60 25.23 1.60
C GLN A 160 23.41 23.76 1.28
N VAL A 161 23.54 22.91 2.30
CA VAL A 161 23.46 21.47 2.18
C VAL A 161 22.35 20.96 3.08
N ALA A 162 21.34 20.31 2.50
CA ALA A 162 20.35 19.54 3.22
C ALA A 162 20.66 18.05 3.03
N PHE A 163 20.56 17.24 4.09
CA PHE A 163 20.94 15.84 3.97
C PHE A 163 20.17 14.93 4.93
N GLY A 164 19.97 13.69 4.53
CA GLY A 164 19.58 12.63 5.45
C GLY A 164 20.76 11.75 5.85
N SER A 165 20.57 10.97 6.90
CA SER A 165 21.54 10.04 7.43
C SER A 165 20.83 8.84 8.04
N ILE A 166 21.42 7.66 7.86
CA ILE A 166 20.93 6.41 8.47
C ILE A 166 20.89 6.48 10.00
N PHE A 167 21.71 7.33 10.63
CA PHE A 167 21.67 7.54 12.09
C PHE A 167 20.37 8.21 12.56
N CYS A 168 19.70 8.97 11.69
CA CYS A 168 18.35 9.45 11.98
C CYS A 168 17.33 8.30 11.99
N ASP A 169 17.39 7.42 10.98
CA ASP A 169 16.52 6.24 10.90
C ASP A 169 16.74 5.32 12.10
N ILE A 170 18.00 5.10 12.49
CA ILE A 170 18.37 4.35 13.69
C ILE A 170 17.76 4.99 14.94
N GLY A 171 17.94 6.31 15.12
CA GLY A 171 17.39 7.03 16.27
C GLY A 171 15.87 6.91 16.38
N LEU A 172 15.17 7.05 15.26
CA LEU A 172 13.71 6.89 15.17
C LEU A 172 13.27 5.44 15.44
N GLN A 173 13.96 4.45 14.87
CA GLN A 173 13.65 3.03 15.11
C GLN A 173 13.81 2.66 16.58
N VAL A 174 14.88 3.14 17.22
CA VAL A 174 15.11 2.94 18.66
C VAL A 174 14.00 3.63 19.47
N TYR A 175 13.73 4.91 19.20
CA TYR A 175 12.69 5.68 19.88
C TYR A 175 11.30 5.04 19.78
N ASN A 176 10.90 4.59 18.59
CA ASN A 176 9.63 3.90 18.38
C ASN A 176 9.63 2.47 18.96
N GLY A 177 10.81 1.90 19.20
CA GLY A 177 11.01 0.57 19.76
C GLY A 177 10.87 0.50 21.28
N VAL A 178 11.18 1.58 22.03
CA VAL A 178 11.23 1.55 23.51
C VAL A 178 9.90 1.25 24.20
N SER A 179 8.77 1.42 23.50
CA SER A 179 7.44 1.08 23.99
C SER A 179 7.11 -0.41 23.88
N LYS A 180 7.89 -1.17 23.09
CA LYS A 180 7.68 -2.60 22.83
C LYS A 180 8.19 -3.45 23.99
N ALA A 181 7.82 -4.73 24.01
CA ALA A 181 8.38 -5.67 24.99
C ALA A 181 9.90 -5.84 24.79
N TRP A 182 10.66 -6.01 25.88
CA TRP A 182 12.12 -6.04 25.83
C TRP A 182 12.67 -7.11 24.90
N ALA A 183 12.04 -8.29 24.83
CA ALA A 183 12.47 -9.37 23.95
C ALA A 183 12.37 -8.97 22.46
N VAL A 184 11.38 -8.15 22.11
CA VAL A 184 11.24 -7.59 20.76
C VAL A 184 12.24 -6.45 20.52
N GLN A 185 12.50 -5.61 21.53
CA GLN A 185 13.53 -4.58 21.43
C GLN A 185 14.90 -5.20 21.12
N VAL A 186 15.27 -6.25 21.85
CA VAL A 186 16.53 -6.99 21.67
C VAL A 186 16.63 -7.57 20.27
N LYS A 187 15.56 -8.21 19.79
CA LYS A 187 15.52 -8.79 18.44
C LYS A 187 15.76 -7.73 17.37
N ASN A 188 14.99 -6.63 17.38
CA ASN A 188 15.16 -5.52 16.44
C ASN A 188 16.56 -4.92 16.53
N MET A 189 17.12 -4.82 17.74
CA MET A 189 18.47 -4.33 17.94
C MET A 189 19.52 -5.23 17.29
N SER A 190 19.36 -6.55 17.42
CA SER A 190 20.29 -7.56 16.90
C SER A 190 20.20 -7.76 15.39
N GLU A 191 18.99 -7.71 14.82
CA GLU A 191 18.72 -8.06 13.43
C GLU A 191 18.81 -6.84 12.50
N ASP A 192 18.42 -5.65 12.99
CA ASP A 192 18.27 -4.45 12.14
C ASP A 192 19.24 -3.33 12.54
N ILE A 193 19.21 -2.88 13.80
CA ILE A 193 19.88 -1.63 14.22
C ILE A 193 21.41 -1.77 14.31
N LEU A 194 21.92 -2.76 15.05
CA LEU A 194 23.36 -2.93 15.21
C LEU A 194 24.07 -3.31 13.90
N PRO A 195 23.52 -4.19 13.04
CA PRO A 195 24.09 -4.44 11.71
C PRO A 195 24.20 -3.17 10.87
N ALA A 196 23.18 -2.29 10.88
CA ALA A 196 23.22 -1.02 10.18
C ALA A 196 24.31 -0.08 10.72
N ILE A 197 24.42 0.07 12.04
CA ILE A 197 25.48 0.88 12.67
C ILE A 197 26.87 0.32 12.34
N LYS A 198 27.04 -1.01 12.35
CA LYS A 198 28.31 -1.67 12.01
C LYS A 198 28.70 -1.38 10.57
N LEU A 199 27.76 -1.45 9.62
CA LEU A 199 28.04 -1.18 8.20
C LEU A 199 28.64 0.22 7.99
N GLU A 200 28.16 1.22 8.73
CA GLU A 200 28.62 2.60 8.67
C GLU A 200 29.92 2.88 9.46
N THR A 201 30.34 1.97 10.34
CA THR A 201 31.50 2.16 11.24
C THR A 201 32.73 1.31 10.85
N ILE A 202 32.67 0.59 9.73
CA ILE A 202 33.80 -0.22 9.22
C ILE A 202 34.77 0.66 8.41
N GLY A 203 35.79 1.22 9.08
CA GLY A 203 36.90 1.95 8.42
C GLY A 203 37.84 2.70 9.38
N ASP A 204 38.98 3.18 8.88
CA ASP A 204 39.89 4.16 9.56
C ASP A 204 39.27 5.57 9.52
N ASP A 205 37.99 5.65 9.89
CA ASP A 205 37.10 6.76 9.61
C ASP A 205 37.26 7.91 10.62
N LYS A 206 37.13 9.14 10.13
CA LYS A 206 37.42 10.35 10.95
C LYS A 206 36.19 10.86 11.67
N VAL A 207 35.00 10.65 11.13
CA VAL A 207 33.75 11.17 11.71
C VAL A 207 33.16 10.15 12.68
N PHE A 208 33.07 8.87 12.30
CA PHE A 208 32.42 7.85 13.14
C PHE A 208 33.38 6.93 13.92
N GLY A 209 34.69 7.02 13.67
CA GLY A 209 35.68 6.11 14.26
C GLY A 209 35.72 6.06 15.80
N TYR A 210 35.17 7.07 16.49
CA TYR A 210 35.08 7.07 17.96
C TYR A 210 34.04 6.07 18.51
N LEU A 211 33.09 5.62 17.68
CA LEU A 211 32.00 4.72 18.09
C LEU A 211 32.41 3.26 18.14
N ALA A 212 33.52 2.87 17.51
CA ALA A 212 33.90 1.46 17.36
C ALA A 212 33.94 0.70 18.71
N THR A 213 34.42 1.35 19.77
CA THR A 213 34.46 0.75 21.12
C THR A 213 33.07 0.60 21.72
N SER A 214 32.20 1.61 21.55
CA SER A 214 30.82 1.58 22.04
C SER A 214 29.98 0.55 21.29
N VAL A 215 30.11 0.47 19.96
CA VAL A 215 29.41 -0.52 19.12
C VAL A 215 29.75 -1.95 19.53
N ALA A 216 31.03 -2.26 19.79
CA ALA A 216 31.43 -3.58 20.29
C ALA A 216 30.83 -3.89 21.67
N SER A 217 30.71 -2.89 22.54
CA SER A 217 30.06 -3.02 23.85
C SER A 217 28.56 -3.27 23.73
N TRP A 218 27.86 -2.48 22.91
CA TRP A 218 26.43 -2.65 22.66
C TRP A 218 26.13 -4.01 22.05
N ASP A 219 26.93 -4.46 21.08
CA ASP A 219 26.79 -5.76 20.42
C ASP A 219 26.90 -6.92 21.41
N ALA A 220 27.86 -6.87 22.33
CA ALA A 220 28.00 -7.88 23.38
C ALA A 220 26.78 -7.91 24.31
N ILE A 221 26.28 -6.74 24.73
CA ILE A 221 25.09 -6.65 25.59
C ILE A 221 23.86 -7.20 24.87
N VAL A 222 23.63 -6.79 23.62
CA VAL A 222 22.46 -7.23 22.84
C VAL A 222 22.52 -8.74 22.58
N ALA A 223 23.69 -9.28 22.27
CA ALA A 223 23.88 -10.72 22.07
C ALA A 223 23.57 -11.55 23.34
N ASP A 224 23.98 -11.07 24.52
CA ASP A 224 23.66 -11.73 25.80
C ASP A 224 22.12 -11.79 26.01
N TYR A 225 21.41 -10.69 25.76
CA TYR A 225 19.96 -10.63 25.91
C TYR A 225 19.20 -11.42 24.82
N ASP A 226 19.70 -11.43 23.58
CA ASP A 226 19.10 -12.18 22.47
C ASP A 226 19.23 -13.69 22.68
N THR A 227 20.40 -14.13 23.14
CA THR A 227 20.62 -15.53 23.52
C THR A 227 19.68 -15.95 24.64
N TYR A 228 19.49 -15.09 25.66
CA TYR A 228 18.61 -15.38 26.78
C TYR A 228 17.13 -15.41 26.38
N SER A 229 16.66 -14.46 25.55
CA SER A 229 15.28 -14.41 25.09
C SER A 229 14.93 -15.61 24.21
N LYS A 230 15.82 -15.99 23.27
CA LYS A 230 15.67 -17.19 22.43
C LYS A 230 15.62 -18.47 23.25
N ALA A 231 16.46 -18.59 24.28
CA ALA A 231 16.44 -19.74 25.17
C ALA A 231 15.11 -19.85 25.95
N LEU A 232 14.54 -18.73 26.41
CA LEU A 232 13.22 -18.72 27.06
C LEU A 232 12.09 -19.10 26.10
N GLN A 233 12.14 -18.64 24.85
CA GLN A 233 11.19 -19.02 23.81
C GLN A 233 11.28 -20.53 23.48
N ALA A 234 12.49 -21.06 23.32
CA ALA A 234 12.72 -22.49 23.10
C ALA A 234 12.23 -23.34 24.29
N LEU A 235 12.36 -22.83 25.52
CA LEU A 235 11.84 -23.47 26.71
C LEU A 235 10.31 -23.52 26.71
N ILE A 236 9.59 -22.47 26.28
CA ILE A 236 8.13 -22.50 26.12
C ILE A 236 7.73 -23.62 25.16
N THR A 237 8.40 -23.71 23.99
CA THR A 237 8.14 -24.77 23.01
C THR A 237 8.38 -26.16 23.63
N SER A 238 9.49 -26.34 24.33
CA SER A 238 9.83 -27.60 25.01
C SER A 238 8.82 -27.97 26.09
N LEU A 239 8.38 -27.00 26.91
CA LEU A 239 7.34 -27.20 27.91
C LEU A 239 5.99 -27.61 27.27
N GLY A 240 5.64 -27.01 26.13
CA GLY A 240 4.46 -27.37 25.35
C GLY A 240 4.44 -28.84 24.91
N THR A 241 5.60 -29.45 24.64
CA THR A 241 5.70 -30.89 24.30
C THR A 241 5.33 -31.82 25.45
N ILE A 242 5.30 -31.34 26.71
CA ILE A 242 4.77 -32.10 27.85
C ILE A 242 3.25 -32.09 27.84
N LEU A 243 2.63 -30.95 27.49
CA LEU A 243 1.18 -30.80 27.40
C LEU A 243 0.60 -31.52 26.19
N SER A 244 1.38 -31.64 25.12
CA SER A 244 1.02 -32.34 23.88
C SER A 244 2.15 -33.29 23.46
N PRO A 245 2.30 -34.43 24.13
CA PRO A 245 3.39 -35.37 23.84
C PRO A 245 3.22 -36.03 22.46
N PRO A 246 4.32 -36.26 21.73
CA PRO A 246 4.27 -36.97 20.45
C PRO A 246 3.77 -38.40 20.61
N GLU A 247 3.14 -38.98 19.57
CA GLU A 247 2.54 -40.33 19.61
C GLU A 247 3.51 -41.45 20.04
N SER A 248 4.82 -41.21 19.93
CA SER A 248 5.89 -42.13 20.35
C SER A 248 6.28 -42.03 21.83
N SER A 249 5.67 -41.10 22.58
CA SER A 249 5.93 -40.90 24.00
C SER A 249 5.36 -42.06 24.83
N THR A 250 6.16 -42.60 25.74
CA THR A 250 5.74 -43.63 26.71
C THR A 250 5.22 -43.05 28.02
N SER A 251 5.06 -41.72 28.09
CA SER A 251 5.10 -40.95 29.34
C SER A 251 3.86 -40.08 29.46
N ILE A 252 3.11 -40.21 30.55
CA ILE A 252 1.94 -39.37 30.87
C ILE A 252 2.32 -38.50 32.10
N PRO A 253 2.36 -37.16 31.98
CA PRO A 253 2.61 -36.28 33.12
C PRO A 253 1.47 -36.35 34.14
N ASP A 254 1.76 -36.21 35.44
CA ASP A 254 0.71 -36.05 36.45
C ASP A 254 0.17 -34.61 36.50
N ASP A 255 -1.01 -34.44 37.12
CA ASP A 255 -1.70 -33.15 37.22
C ASP A 255 -0.82 -32.05 37.82
N THR A 256 0.03 -32.40 38.81
CA THR A 256 0.95 -31.45 39.44
C THR A 256 2.05 -30.97 38.48
N THR A 257 2.50 -31.85 37.59
CA THR A 257 3.47 -31.55 36.53
C THR A 257 2.81 -30.66 35.48
N VAL A 258 1.58 -30.98 35.06
CA VAL A 258 0.80 -30.17 34.11
C VAL A 258 0.55 -28.75 34.64
N ASP A 259 0.11 -28.63 35.89
CA ASP A 259 -0.13 -27.33 36.54
C ASP A 259 1.16 -26.48 36.60
N LEU A 260 2.29 -27.10 36.94
CA LEU A 260 3.58 -26.43 36.99
C LEU A 260 4.07 -25.99 35.61
N VAL A 261 3.86 -26.82 34.58
CA VAL A 261 4.19 -26.50 33.18
C VAL A 261 3.36 -25.29 32.71
N ASN A 262 2.04 -25.32 32.92
CA ASN A 262 1.16 -24.20 32.56
C ASN A 262 1.56 -22.91 33.29
N TYR A 263 1.81 -22.98 34.60
CA TYR A 263 2.30 -21.84 35.38
C TYR A 263 3.60 -21.26 34.82
N LEU A 264 4.57 -22.12 34.47
CA LEU A 264 5.85 -21.68 33.93
C LEU A 264 5.72 -21.07 32.53
N ILE A 265 4.91 -21.65 31.64
CA ILE A 265 4.64 -21.07 30.32
C ILE A 265 4.08 -19.65 30.50
N SER A 266 2.99 -19.50 31.27
CA SER A 266 2.39 -18.19 31.52
C SER A 266 3.35 -17.21 32.20
N TYR A 267 4.19 -17.69 33.11
CA TYR A 267 5.21 -16.86 33.76
C TYR A 267 6.26 -16.36 32.76
N ILE A 268 6.80 -17.25 31.92
CA ILE A 268 7.83 -16.90 30.92
C ILE A 268 7.25 -15.97 29.85
N GLU A 269 6.03 -16.23 29.36
CA GLU A 269 5.31 -15.35 28.43
C GLU A 269 5.07 -13.97 29.04
N SER A 270 4.63 -13.91 30.30
CA SER A 270 4.47 -12.64 31.02
C SER A 270 5.81 -11.92 31.21
N TYR A 271 6.91 -12.65 31.35
CA TYR A 271 8.25 -12.08 31.50
C TYR A 271 8.82 -11.54 30.19
N LEU A 272 8.63 -12.27 29.08
CA LEU A 272 9.02 -11.84 27.73
C LEU A 272 8.18 -10.68 27.21
N SER A 273 6.93 -10.55 27.66
CA SER A 273 6.03 -9.46 27.28
C SER A 273 6.22 -8.16 28.05
N MET A 274 7.05 -8.14 29.10
CA MET A 274 7.36 -6.92 29.85
C MET A 274 8.03 -5.87 28.96
N GLN A 275 7.68 -4.60 29.14
CA GLN A 275 8.32 -3.48 28.43
C GLN A 275 9.80 -3.32 28.83
N SER A 276 10.09 -3.36 30.13
CA SER A 276 11.45 -3.19 30.63
C SER A 276 12.23 -4.49 30.61
N ALA A 277 13.48 -4.41 30.16
CA ALA A 277 14.39 -5.54 30.18
C ALA A 277 14.74 -5.97 31.62
N PRO A 278 15.18 -7.21 31.82
CA PRO A 278 15.83 -7.63 33.06
C PRO A 278 17.03 -6.74 33.37
N ARG A 279 17.32 -6.49 34.66
CA ARG A 279 18.46 -5.64 35.07
C ARG A 279 19.78 -6.11 34.45
N SER A 280 19.96 -7.42 34.42
CA SER A 280 21.04 -8.14 33.76
C SER A 280 20.52 -9.53 33.40
N VAL A 281 21.00 -10.11 32.32
CA VAL A 281 20.72 -11.51 31.97
C VAL A 281 21.91 -12.40 32.35
N PRO A 282 21.68 -13.68 32.68
CA PRO A 282 22.75 -14.65 32.82
C PRO A 282 23.52 -14.79 31.50
N LYS A 283 24.86 -14.71 31.55
CA LYS A 283 25.73 -14.96 30.39
C LYS A 283 25.71 -16.41 29.89
N SER A 284 25.10 -17.31 30.66
CA SER A 284 24.97 -18.72 30.33
C SER A 284 23.53 -19.17 30.46
N THR A 285 23.05 -19.94 29.49
CA THR A 285 21.71 -20.53 29.46
C THR A 285 21.68 -21.95 30.05
N THR A 286 22.73 -22.36 30.78
CA THR A 286 22.88 -23.74 31.31
C THR A 286 21.69 -24.22 32.12
N ASP A 287 21.07 -23.35 32.93
CA ASP A 287 19.90 -23.71 33.74
C ASP A 287 18.67 -23.99 32.87
N ILE A 288 18.49 -23.22 31.78
CA ILE A 288 17.41 -23.44 30.80
C ILE A 288 17.65 -24.76 30.06
N SER A 289 18.87 -24.98 29.55
CA SER A 289 19.23 -26.21 28.86
C SER A 289 19.14 -27.44 29.77
N ALA A 290 19.37 -27.31 31.08
CA ALA A 290 19.18 -28.39 32.03
C ALA A 290 17.70 -28.82 32.12
N ILE A 291 16.77 -27.86 32.03
CA ILE A 291 15.33 -28.14 32.01
C ILE A 291 14.94 -28.79 30.69
N GLU A 292 15.39 -28.28 29.54
CA GLU A 292 15.13 -28.90 28.23
C GLU A 292 15.63 -30.36 28.17
N ASN A 293 16.80 -30.63 28.75
CA ASN A 293 17.32 -31.99 28.88
C ASN A 293 16.45 -32.86 29.79
N ALA A 294 15.94 -32.31 30.89
CA ALA A 294 15.03 -33.02 31.79
C ALA A 294 13.67 -33.32 31.11
N ILE A 295 13.15 -32.38 30.30
CA ILE A 295 11.94 -32.56 29.48
C ILE A 295 12.16 -33.70 28.48
N THR A 296 13.26 -33.66 27.73
CA THR A 296 13.63 -34.68 26.74
C THR A 296 13.77 -36.06 27.38
N ALA A 297 14.44 -36.14 28.54
CA ALA A 297 14.61 -37.39 29.27
C ALA A 297 13.27 -37.93 29.78
N PHE A 298 12.38 -37.05 30.27
CA PHE A 298 11.04 -37.43 30.70
C PHE A 298 10.21 -37.99 29.54
N ILE A 299 10.14 -37.29 28.40
CA ILE A 299 9.37 -37.73 27.22
C ILE A 299 9.85 -39.09 26.73
N LYS A 300 11.17 -39.30 26.69
CA LYS A 300 11.78 -40.52 26.14
C LYS A 300 11.73 -41.73 27.08
N LEU A 301 11.82 -41.52 28.40
CA LEU A 301 12.06 -42.60 29.36
C LEU A 301 10.92 -42.81 30.38
N GLY A 302 10.04 -41.82 30.58
CA GLY A 302 8.74 -41.96 31.25
C GLY A 302 8.72 -42.47 32.69
N SER A 303 9.84 -42.49 33.42
CA SER A 303 9.88 -43.07 34.78
C SER A 303 9.73 -42.01 35.88
N ALA A 304 9.19 -42.41 37.05
CA ALA A 304 9.03 -41.53 38.22
C ALA A 304 10.29 -40.73 38.63
N PRO A 305 11.53 -41.28 38.59
CA PRO A 305 12.75 -40.49 38.81
C PRO A 305 12.97 -39.34 37.80
N HIS A 306 12.62 -39.53 36.54
CA HIS A 306 12.75 -38.49 35.51
C HIS A 306 11.69 -37.40 35.72
N GLN A 307 10.49 -37.77 36.14
CA GLN A 307 9.45 -36.80 36.51
C GLN A 307 9.84 -35.97 37.74
N GLN A 308 10.42 -36.59 38.78
CA GLN A 308 10.94 -35.86 39.93
C GLN A 308 12.08 -34.90 39.56
N THR A 309 12.97 -35.33 38.66
CA THR A 309 14.07 -34.49 38.15
C THR A 309 13.53 -33.30 37.34
N LEU A 310 12.52 -33.54 36.50
CA LEU A 310 11.83 -32.50 35.74
C LEU A 310 11.16 -31.47 36.67
N VAL A 311 10.35 -31.93 37.63
CA VAL A 311 9.67 -31.05 38.61
C VAL A 311 10.67 -30.26 39.45
N ALA A 312 11.78 -30.87 39.87
CA ALA A 312 12.83 -30.18 40.61
C ALA A 312 13.51 -29.08 39.77
N SER A 313 13.80 -29.36 38.50
CA SER A 313 14.41 -28.42 37.56
C SER A 313 13.47 -27.25 37.25
N MET A 314 12.18 -27.54 37.04
CA MET A 314 11.13 -26.52 36.84
C MET A 314 10.97 -25.59 38.06
N LYS A 315 11.01 -26.14 39.28
CA LYS A 315 10.93 -25.31 40.50
C LYS A 315 12.15 -24.41 40.68
N ALA A 316 13.34 -24.84 40.26
CA ALA A 316 14.54 -24.00 40.31
C ALA A 316 14.42 -22.74 39.42
N LEU A 317 13.75 -22.86 38.26
CA LEU A 317 13.50 -21.72 37.37
C LEU A 317 12.58 -20.67 38.00
N SER A 318 11.53 -21.10 38.73
CA SER A 318 10.59 -20.19 39.39
C SER A 318 11.26 -19.29 40.45
N ILE A 319 12.44 -19.69 40.94
CA ILE A 319 13.24 -18.93 41.91
C ILE A 319 14.12 -17.87 41.21
N LEU A 320 14.56 -18.12 39.97
CA LEU A 320 15.39 -17.17 39.19
C LEU A 320 14.63 -15.88 38.84
N GLY A 321 13.31 -15.97 38.70
CA GLY A 321 12.43 -14.84 38.42
C GLY A 321 12.07 -13.95 39.63
N GLY A 322 12.35 -14.41 40.86
CA GLY A 322 11.83 -13.80 42.09
C GLY A 322 12.65 -12.66 42.72
N GLY A 323 13.79 -12.27 42.15
CA GLY A 323 14.75 -11.36 42.83
C GLY A 323 15.14 -10.07 42.10
N GLN A 324 14.73 -9.87 40.86
CA GLN A 324 15.18 -8.74 40.03
C GLN A 324 13.96 -8.15 39.30
N GLY A 325 13.08 -7.49 40.05
CA GLY A 325 11.99 -6.72 39.47
C GLY A 325 12.52 -5.62 38.52
N PRO A 326 11.70 -5.13 37.59
CA PRO A 326 12.09 -4.13 36.59
C PRO A 326 12.73 -2.90 37.27
N SER A 327 13.96 -2.59 36.87
CA SER A 327 14.72 -1.42 37.30
C SER A 327 14.75 -0.41 36.17
N LYS A 328 14.66 0.88 36.48
CA LYS A 328 14.84 1.97 35.50
C LYS A 328 16.26 2.05 34.91
N THR A 329 17.22 1.29 35.46
CA THR A 329 18.61 1.21 35.00
C THR A 329 18.95 -0.26 34.76
N THR A 330 19.08 -0.64 33.49
CA THR A 330 19.47 -1.98 33.03
C THR A 330 20.63 -1.83 32.06
N ASP A 331 21.48 -2.84 31.90
CA ASP A 331 22.62 -2.76 30.99
C ASP A 331 22.15 -2.61 29.53
N PHE A 332 21.08 -3.32 29.15
CA PHE A 332 20.44 -3.17 27.84
C PHE A 332 19.77 -1.80 27.64
N GLY A 333 19.05 -1.31 28.65
CA GLY A 333 18.44 0.03 28.60
C GLY A 333 19.49 1.14 28.48
N SER A 334 20.65 0.96 29.13
CA SER A 334 21.78 1.90 29.01
C SER A 334 22.35 1.87 27.59
N ALA A 335 22.47 0.69 26.97
CA ALA A 335 22.89 0.57 25.57
C ALA A 335 21.89 1.26 24.61
N ILE A 336 20.58 1.13 24.85
CA ILE A 336 19.55 1.87 24.09
C ILE A 336 19.75 3.39 24.23
N ASP A 337 19.90 3.90 25.45
CA ASP A 337 20.08 5.32 25.71
C ASP A 337 21.37 5.86 25.06
N GLU A 338 22.47 5.10 25.13
CA GLU A 338 23.74 5.45 24.49
C GLU A 338 23.64 5.47 22.96
N ILE A 339 22.91 4.52 22.34
CA ILE A 339 22.68 4.51 20.90
C ILE A 339 21.86 5.74 20.48
N MET A 340 20.78 6.06 21.19
CA MET A 340 19.98 7.25 20.90
C MET A 340 20.82 8.54 20.99
N GLN A 341 21.62 8.67 22.05
CA GLN A 341 22.50 9.84 22.22
C GLN A 341 23.55 9.91 21.12
N ALA A 342 24.20 8.79 20.79
CA ALA A 342 25.17 8.72 19.72
C ALA A 342 24.58 9.15 18.37
N SER A 343 23.36 8.71 18.04
CA SER A 343 22.67 9.13 16.82
C SER A 343 22.47 10.65 16.75
N VAL A 344 22.07 11.29 17.86
CA VAL A 344 21.91 12.76 17.90
C VAL A 344 23.26 13.47 17.76
N ASP A 345 24.27 13.04 18.52
CA ASP A 345 25.62 13.63 18.50
C ASP A 345 26.26 13.55 17.12
N ILE A 346 26.01 12.45 16.38
CA ILE A 346 26.49 12.25 15.02
C ILE A 346 25.86 13.27 14.07
N LEU A 347 24.54 13.46 14.13
CA LEU A 347 23.83 14.38 13.25
C LEU A 347 24.33 15.83 13.42
N GLU A 348 24.56 16.26 14.66
CA GLU A 348 25.15 17.58 14.96
C GLU A 348 26.58 17.70 14.41
N GLN A 349 27.42 16.68 14.61
CA GLN A 349 28.79 16.67 14.08
C GLN A 349 28.83 16.72 12.54
N LEU A 350 27.85 16.09 11.87
CA LEU A 350 27.75 16.13 10.41
C LEU A 350 27.41 17.54 9.91
N GLU A 351 26.48 18.25 10.55
CA GLU A 351 26.16 19.65 10.22
C GLU A 351 27.38 20.56 10.37
N ASP A 352 28.13 20.39 11.46
CA ASP A 352 29.38 21.12 11.73
C ASP A 352 30.47 20.79 10.71
N TYR A 353 30.66 19.52 10.38
CA TYR A 353 31.66 19.07 9.42
C TYR A 353 31.39 19.67 8.03
N ILE A 354 30.14 19.67 7.58
CA ILE A 354 29.73 20.31 6.32
C ILE A 354 30.07 21.80 6.35
N SER A 355 29.73 22.48 7.44
CA SER A 355 29.89 23.93 7.57
C SER A 355 31.35 24.38 7.66
N GLN A 356 32.23 23.56 8.25
CA GLN A 356 33.63 23.92 8.51
C GLN A 356 34.62 23.32 7.51
N THR A 357 34.33 22.15 6.95
CA THR A 357 35.29 21.36 6.18
C THR A 357 34.89 21.17 4.73
N MET A 358 33.59 20.94 4.46
CA MET A 358 33.10 20.70 3.09
C MET A 358 33.00 22.00 2.29
N GLY A 359 32.47 23.06 2.89
CA GLY A 359 32.28 24.37 2.23
C GLY A 359 33.39 25.38 2.50
N GLU A 360 33.70 26.20 1.50
CA GLU A 360 34.62 27.34 1.61
C GLU A 360 33.98 28.59 0.98
N THR A 361 33.79 29.64 1.79
CA THR A 361 33.33 30.95 1.32
C THR A 361 34.22 32.06 1.87
N LYS A 362 34.72 32.91 0.97
CA LYS A 362 35.59 34.06 1.30
C LYS A 362 35.10 35.29 0.56
N LYS A 363 35.20 36.45 1.21
CA LYS A 363 34.99 37.74 0.56
C LYS A 363 36.10 38.04 -0.46
N GLY A 364 35.78 38.83 -1.48
CA GLY A 364 36.77 39.41 -2.37
C GLY A 364 37.47 40.58 -1.70
N TYR A 365 38.79 40.65 -1.80
CA TYR A 365 39.55 41.80 -1.32
C TYR A 365 39.51 42.95 -2.33
N LYS A 366 39.51 44.18 -1.83
CA LYS A 366 39.63 45.37 -2.67
C LYS A 366 40.91 45.39 -3.50
N GLY A 367 40.80 45.89 -4.72
CA GLY A 367 41.94 46.31 -5.52
C GLY A 367 42.59 47.57 -4.93
N LEU A 368 43.92 47.58 -4.85
CA LEU A 368 44.67 48.79 -4.49
C LEU A 368 44.57 49.81 -5.63
N GLY A 369 44.53 51.10 -5.31
CA GLY A 369 44.60 52.14 -6.33
C GLY A 369 46.00 52.27 -6.93
N GLY A 370 46.06 52.72 -8.19
CA GLY A 370 47.32 52.92 -8.92
C GLY A 370 48.16 54.05 -8.32
N ARG A 371 49.47 53.96 -8.48
CA ARG A 371 50.43 54.99 -8.08
C ARG A 371 50.45 56.14 -9.09
N SER A 372 50.55 57.36 -8.60
CA SER A 372 50.70 58.57 -9.43
C SER A 372 52.18 58.88 -9.67
N ASN A 373 52.48 59.75 -10.64
CA ASN A 373 53.86 60.17 -10.91
C ASN A 373 54.50 60.76 -9.63
N PRO A 374 55.63 60.23 -9.15
CA PRO A 374 56.26 60.67 -7.89
C PRO A 374 56.79 62.11 -7.93
N ASN A 375 56.93 62.72 -9.11
CA ASN A 375 57.45 64.08 -9.29
C ASN A 375 56.38 65.18 -9.24
N GLU A 376 55.11 64.83 -9.16
CA GLU A 376 54.00 65.77 -8.99
C GLU A 376 53.20 65.38 -7.74
N SER A 377 52.86 66.33 -6.87
CA SER A 377 52.09 66.09 -5.62
C SER A 377 50.63 65.73 -5.90
N ARG A 378 50.39 64.67 -6.68
CA ARG A 378 49.06 64.18 -7.05
C ARG A 378 48.68 62.97 -6.20
N PRO A 379 47.40 62.86 -5.80
CA PRO A 379 46.93 61.73 -5.00
C PRO A 379 47.03 60.42 -5.80
N THR A 380 47.29 59.30 -5.11
CA THR A 380 47.15 57.96 -5.69
C THR A 380 45.69 57.66 -6.03
N GLY A 381 45.47 56.69 -6.92
CA GLY A 381 44.13 56.17 -7.17
C GLY A 381 43.47 55.69 -5.89
N LYS A 382 42.14 55.82 -5.81
CA LYS A 382 41.37 55.30 -4.67
C LYS A 382 41.35 53.78 -4.72
N ALA A 383 41.60 53.12 -3.59
CA ALA A 383 41.36 51.68 -3.47
C ALA A 383 39.85 51.39 -3.57
N GLY A 384 39.50 50.21 -4.06
CA GLY A 384 38.12 49.73 -4.07
C GLY A 384 37.60 49.39 -2.66
N LEU A 385 36.40 48.83 -2.61
CA LEU A 385 35.79 48.27 -1.40
C LEU A 385 36.01 46.76 -1.33
N ASP A 386 36.15 46.23 -0.12
CA ASP A 386 36.07 44.78 0.11
C ASP A 386 34.61 44.34 -0.10
N GLY A 387 34.40 43.14 -0.61
CA GLY A 387 33.08 42.53 -0.62
C GLY A 387 32.65 42.01 0.76
N LYS A 388 31.42 41.52 0.82
CA LYS A 388 30.83 40.88 2.01
C LYS A 388 31.24 39.40 2.08
N PRO A 389 31.38 38.82 3.28
CA PRO A 389 31.55 37.38 3.42
C PRO A 389 30.25 36.64 3.03
N GLY A 390 30.41 35.46 2.44
CA GLY A 390 29.34 34.48 2.24
C GLY A 390 29.14 33.59 3.47
N TYR A 391 28.38 32.51 3.33
CA TYR A 391 28.21 31.50 4.39
C TYR A 391 28.05 30.08 3.87
N THR A 392 28.33 29.11 4.74
CA THR A 392 28.06 27.68 4.55
C THR A 392 27.14 27.20 5.66
N LYS A 393 26.07 26.47 5.31
CA LYS A 393 25.14 25.87 6.28
C LYS A 393 24.85 24.41 5.90
N GLY A 394 25.12 23.49 6.81
CA GLY A 394 24.58 22.13 6.78
C GLY A 394 23.25 22.06 7.54
N LYS A 395 22.32 21.24 7.07
CA LYS A 395 21.04 20.97 7.72
C LYS A 395 20.68 19.50 7.57
N TYR A 396 20.56 18.76 8.66
CA TYR A 396 20.00 17.41 8.61
C TYR A 396 18.47 17.48 8.45
N LEU A 397 17.91 16.50 7.73
CA LEU A 397 16.49 16.27 7.59
C LEU A 397 16.12 14.94 8.25
N GLY A 398 15.11 14.97 9.12
CA GLY A 398 14.63 13.80 9.83
C GLY A 398 13.74 12.91 8.98
N PHE A 399 13.08 13.51 7.98
CA PHE A 399 12.08 12.88 7.13
C PHE A 399 10.92 12.25 7.89
N ASP A 400 10.57 12.84 9.02
CA ASP A 400 9.49 12.38 9.92
C ASP A 400 8.34 13.39 10.03
N GLY A 401 8.34 14.42 9.18
CA GLY A 401 7.26 15.39 9.07
C GLY A 401 7.25 16.44 10.18
N ARG A 402 8.29 16.50 11.03
CA ARG A 402 8.45 17.58 12.01
C ARG A 402 8.77 18.91 11.34
N ASP A 403 8.52 20.02 12.05
CA ASP A 403 8.78 21.39 11.56
C ASP A 403 10.22 21.60 11.06
N SER A 404 11.19 20.86 11.60
CA SER A 404 12.59 20.89 11.18
C SER A 404 12.80 20.50 9.71
N ASP A 405 11.97 19.61 9.16
CA ASP A 405 12.03 19.18 7.76
C ASP A 405 11.56 20.27 6.78
N SER A 406 10.90 21.31 7.31
CA SER A 406 10.42 22.47 6.56
C SER A 406 11.37 23.69 6.63
N ASP A 407 12.45 23.63 7.42
CA ASP A 407 13.46 24.69 7.58
C ASP A 407 14.59 24.62 6.53
N VAL A 408 14.21 24.43 5.27
CA VAL A 408 15.12 24.42 4.12
C VAL A 408 14.70 25.50 3.12
N PRO A 409 15.56 26.47 2.77
CA PRO A 409 15.18 27.61 1.93
C PRO A 409 15.26 27.32 0.43
N PHE A 410 15.21 26.04 0.04
CA PHE A 410 15.21 25.61 -1.36
C PHE A 410 14.32 24.38 -1.53
N ALA A 411 13.77 24.23 -2.73
CA ALA A 411 12.89 23.12 -3.09
C ALA A 411 13.73 21.88 -3.41
N TYR A 412 13.89 21.00 -2.43
CA TYR A 412 14.75 19.82 -2.54
C TYR A 412 14.09 18.62 -3.23
N ALA A 413 12.76 18.60 -3.38
CA ALA A 413 12.03 17.56 -4.10
C ALA A 413 11.23 18.19 -5.25
N PHE A 414 11.62 17.91 -6.50
CA PHE A 414 10.92 18.50 -7.64
C PHE A 414 9.64 17.71 -7.97
N PRO A 415 8.46 18.35 -8.11
CA PRO A 415 7.20 17.64 -8.24
C PRO A 415 7.18 16.60 -9.37
N GLU A 416 7.68 16.96 -10.55
CA GLU A 416 7.68 16.08 -11.71
C GLU A 416 8.73 14.97 -11.61
N GLN A 417 9.86 15.18 -10.95
CA GLN A 417 10.84 14.12 -10.70
C GLN A 417 10.26 13.09 -9.72
N CYS A 418 9.58 13.55 -8.66
CA CYS A 418 8.86 12.67 -7.73
C CYS A 418 7.72 11.92 -8.44
N ARG A 419 7.01 12.55 -9.37
CA ARG A 419 5.99 11.88 -10.20
C ARG A 419 6.59 10.82 -11.12
N MET A 420 7.75 11.09 -11.74
CA MET A 420 8.44 10.09 -12.56
C MET A 420 8.78 8.85 -11.71
N LEU A 421 9.26 9.05 -10.48
CA LEU A 421 9.55 7.95 -9.55
C LEU A 421 8.27 7.20 -9.11
N LEU A 422 7.17 7.93 -8.90
CA LEU A 422 5.85 7.34 -8.61
C LEU A 422 5.38 6.46 -9.77
N ASN A 423 5.50 6.93 -11.02
CA ASN A 423 5.12 6.17 -12.20
C ASN A 423 5.95 4.88 -12.35
N ILE A 424 7.23 4.90 -11.95
CA ILE A 424 8.07 3.70 -11.89
C ILE A 424 7.53 2.75 -10.83
N ALA A 425 7.24 3.23 -9.62
CA ALA A 425 6.65 2.41 -8.57
C ALA A 425 5.30 1.80 -9.00
N ASP A 426 4.44 2.58 -9.64
CA ASP A 426 3.15 2.16 -10.20
C ASP A 426 3.32 1.06 -11.26
N SER A 427 4.36 1.15 -12.10
CA SER A 427 4.64 0.09 -13.08
C SER A 427 5.01 -1.24 -12.44
N TYR A 428 5.83 -1.22 -11.39
CA TYR A 428 6.15 -2.41 -10.61
C TYR A 428 4.92 -2.98 -9.90
N TYR A 429 4.07 -2.13 -9.33
CA TYR A 429 2.89 -2.59 -8.62
C TYR A 429 1.86 -3.25 -9.56
N PHE A 430 1.72 -2.75 -10.80
CA PHE A 430 0.73 -3.24 -11.75
C PHE A 430 0.95 -4.68 -12.22
N VAL A 431 2.18 -5.21 -12.21
CA VAL A 431 2.50 -6.56 -12.74
C VAL A 431 1.92 -7.70 -11.88
N GLN A 432 1.47 -7.40 -10.65
CA GLN A 432 0.77 -8.34 -9.76
C GLN A 432 1.58 -9.58 -9.34
N ASP A 433 2.90 -9.44 -9.13
CA ASP A 433 3.75 -10.46 -8.48
C ASP A 433 4.51 -9.91 -7.27
N SER A 434 4.96 -10.82 -6.39
CA SER A 434 5.55 -10.51 -5.08
C SER A 434 6.86 -9.71 -5.16
N ASP A 435 7.75 -10.06 -6.09
CA ASP A 435 9.07 -9.41 -6.21
C ASP A 435 8.93 -7.97 -6.71
N ASN A 436 8.04 -7.76 -7.68
CA ASN A 436 7.74 -6.43 -8.19
C ASN A 436 6.96 -5.60 -7.16
N TRP A 437 6.07 -6.20 -6.36
CA TRP A 437 5.41 -5.48 -5.25
C TRP A 437 6.39 -5.03 -4.17
N ALA A 438 7.40 -5.84 -3.83
CA ALA A 438 8.45 -5.42 -2.90
C ALA A 438 9.24 -4.22 -3.43
N THR A 439 9.56 -4.24 -4.72
CA THR A 439 10.23 -3.13 -5.41
C THR A 439 9.37 -1.86 -5.40
N ALA A 440 8.08 -1.99 -5.72
CA ALA A 440 7.11 -0.90 -5.68
C ALA A 440 6.98 -0.31 -4.26
N ALA A 441 6.84 -1.17 -3.24
CA ALA A 441 6.75 -0.75 -1.84
C ALA A 441 8.00 0.04 -1.40
N GLY A 442 9.20 -0.40 -1.78
CA GLY A 442 10.43 0.34 -1.51
C GLY A 442 10.44 1.75 -2.10
N LEU A 443 9.96 1.92 -3.33
CA LEU A 443 9.86 3.22 -4.00
C LEU A 443 8.77 4.11 -3.39
N TYR A 444 7.59 3.58 -3.10
CA TYR A 444 6.53 4.35 -2.42
C TYR A 444 6.97 4.79 -1.02
N HIS A 445 7.64 3.91 -0.26
CA HIS A 445 8.18 4.26 1.05
C HIS A 445 9.20 5.39 0.95
N ARG A 446 10.10 5.34 -0.03
CA ARG A 446 11.04 6.44 -0.31
C ARG A 446 10.33 7.76 -0.59
N LEU A 447 9.32 7.75 -1.47
CA LEU A 447 8.52 8.94 -1.77
C LEU A 447 7.79 9.47 -0.54
N SER A 448 7.18 8.60 0.25
CA SER A 448 6.52 8.99 1.50
C SER A 448 7.50 9.61 2.48
N LYS A 449 8.70 9.02 2.64
CA LYS A 449 9.76 9.56 3.50
C LYS A 449 10.25 10.93 3.02
N ARG A 450 10.64 11.05 1.75
CA ARG A 450 11.14 12.30 1.14
C ARG A 450 10.15 13.46 1.27
N LEU A 451 8.85 13.16 1.23
CA LEU A 451 7.78 14.16 1.19
C LEU A 451 7.03 14.33 2.52
N SER A 452 7.49 13.71 3.61
CA SER A 452 6.82 13.75 4.92
C SER A 452 6.68 15.14 5.50
N PHE A 453 7.51 16.10 5.08
CA PHE A 453 7.36 17.52 5.43
C PHE A 453 5.96 18.08 5.10
N MET A 454 5.21 17.43 4.20
CA MET A 454 3.84 17.78 3.86
C MET A 454 2.84 17.62 5.00
N ASP A 455 3.15 16.81 6.02
CA ASP A 455 2.27 16.56 7.16
C ASP A 455 1.98 17.85 7.96
N ASN A 456 3.01 18.69 8.14
CA ASN A 456 2.95 19.89 8.98
C ASN A 456 3.40 21.16 8.24
N ILE A 457 3.43 21.15 6.90
CA ILE A 457 3.92 22.29 6.13
C ILE A 457 3.07 23.55 6.37
N SER A 458 3.70 24.60 6.91
CA SER A 458 3.12 25.93 6.98
C SER A 458 3.39 26.72 5.69
N LYS A 459 2.43 27.54 5.26
CA LYS A 459 2.58 28.48 4.12
C LYS A 459 3.76 29.45 4.31
N ASP A 460 4.14 29.71 5.56
CA ASP A 460 5.23 30.61 5.93
C ASP A 460 6.59 29.92 6.07
N SER A 461 6.64 28.60 5.99
CA SER A 461 7.88 27.82 6.08
C SER A 461 8.86 28.18 4.95
N ALA A 462 10.16 27.95 5.20
CA ALA A 462 11.21 28.26 4.23
C ALA A 462 11.03 27.43 2.94
N VAL A 463 10.68 26.14 3.09
CA VAL A 463 10.50 25.24 1.94
C VAL A 463 9.24 25.59 1.13
N ALA A 464 8.14 25.97 1.79
CA ALA A 464 6.92 26.39 1.09
C ALA A 464 7.15 27.63 0.23
N LYS A 465 7.91 28.61 0.75
CA LYS A 465 8.31 29.81 -0.02
C LYS A 465 9.20 29.45 -1.20
N ALA A 466 10.11 28.48 -1.04
CA ALA A 466 10.93 28.01 -2.15
C ALA A 466 10.09 27.40 -3.29
N TYR A 467 9.07 26.60 -2.96
CA TYR A 467 8.13 26.08 -3.96
C TYR A 467 7.26 27.17 -4.59
N GLN A 468 6.79 28.16 -3.82
CA GLN A 468 6.03 29.30 -4.36
C GLN A 468 6.81 30.09 -5.42
N LEU A 469 8.14 30.15 -5.31
CA LEU A 469 9.02 30.79 -6.29
C LEU A 469 9.16 29.99 -7.60
N MET A 470 8.86 28.69 -7.60
CA MET A 470 8.89 27.83 -8.80
C MET A 470 7.58 27.83 -9.59
N ASP A 471 6.50 28.35 -8.98
CA ASP A 471 5.16 28.28 -9.53
C ASP A 471 4.96 29.26 -10.69
N ALA A 472 4.64 28.72 -11.87
CA ALA A 472 4.34 29.47 -13.08
C ALA A 472 2.98 30.20 -13.02
N GLY A 473 2.15 29.93 -12.01
CA GLY A 473 0.89 30.66 -11.77
C GLY A 473 1.03 31.99 -11.04
N ASN A 474 2.21 32.28 -10.48
CA ASN A 474 2.51 33.55 -9.83
C ASN A 474 3.11 34.53 -10.83
N ASP A 475 2.93 35.85 -10.61
CA ASP A 475 3.55 36.92 -11.42
C ASP A 475 5.11 36.96 -11.33
N ASN A 476 5.72 35.94 -10.71
CA ASN A 476 7.16 35.83 -10.49
C ASN A 476 7.88 35.11 -11.64
N ILE A 477 9.11 35.55 -11.88
CA ILE A 477 9.87 35.42 -13.14
C ILE A 477 10.39 33.97 -13.40
N ASN A 478 10.20 33.03 -12.47
CA ASN A 478 10.81 31.69 -12.50
C ASN A 478 9.80 30.56 -12.72
N GLY A 479 8.79 30.70 -13.58
CA GLY A 479 7.79 29.64 -13.81
C GLY A 479 8.38 28.32 -14.33
N ILE A 480 8.76 27.41 -13.43
CA ILE A 480 9.37 26.10 -13.78
C ILE A 480 8.29 25.00 -13.81
N THR A 481 7.34 25.04 -12.88
CA THR A 481 6.27 24.04 -12.73
C THR A 481 4.96 24.70 -12.29
N PHE A 482 3.83 24.00 -12.37
CA PHE A 482 2.51 24.49 -11.96
C PHE A 482 2.08 23.92 -10.61
N ASN A 483 1.65 24.80 -9.69
CA ASN A 483 1.10 24.43 -8.38
C ASN A 483 1.97 23.39 -7.62
N PRO A 484 3.29 23.64 -7.43
CA PRO A 484 4.25 22.63 -6.96
C PRO A 484 3.85 21.98 -5.62
N LEU A 485 3.33 22.76 -4.67
CA LEU A 485 2.91 22.23 -3.36
C LEU A 485 1.71 21.27 -3.47
N LEU A 486 0.76 21.55 -4.37
CA LEU A 486 -0.39 20.67 -4.60
C LEU A 486 0.07 19.36 -5.26
N GLU A 487 0.99 19.45 -6.23
CA GLU A 487 1.53 18.27 -6.91
C GLU A 487 2.35 17.38 -5.97
N ILE A 488 3.17 17.97 -5.10
CA ILE A 488 3.90 17.22 -4.07
C ILE A 488 2.93 16.54 -3.11
N ARG A 489 1.88 17.24 -2.65
CA ARG A 489 0.83 16.64 -1.82
C ARG A 489 0.20 15.43 -2.51
N SER A 490 -0.15 15.57 -3.79
CA SER A 490 -0.75 14.49 -4.58
C SER A 490 0.17 13.27 -4.67
N VAL A 491 1.47 13.46 -4.94
CA VAL A 491 2.44 12.34 -4.97
C VAL A 491 2.58 11.69 -3.60
N TYR A 492 2.68 12.49 -2.53
CA TYR A 492 2.79 12.00 -1.15
C TYR A 492 1.60 11.14 -0.74
N VAL A 493 0.38 11.64 -0.91
CA VAL A 493 -0.86 10.94 -0.60
C VAL A 493 -1.03 9.68 -1.45
N THR A 494 -0.67 9.74 -2.74
CA THR A 494 -0.74 8.57 -3.62
C THR A 494 0.24 7.48 -3.17
N ALA A 495 1.49 7.83 -2.85
CA ALA A 495 2.48 6.86 -2.39
C ALA A 495 2.05 6.17 -1.09
N GLN A 496 1.52 6.92 -0.12
CA GLN A 496 0.96 6.35 1.11
C GLN A 496 -0.26 5.45 0.86
N SER A 497 -1.14 5.85 -0.06
CA SER A 497 -2.29 5.06 -0.49
C SER A 497 -1.87 3.73 -1.10
N ARG A 498 -0.86 3.72 -1.97
CA ARG A 498 -0.33 2.50 -2.59
C ARG A 498 0.35 1.59 -1.57
N LEU A 499 1.11 2.14 -0.62
CA LEU A 499 1.65 1.35 0.51
C LEU A 499 0.55 0.68 1.33
N ASN A 500 -0.51 1.42 1.65
CA ASN A 500 -1.67 0.85 2.33
C ASN A 500 -2.29 -0.27 1.49
N GLN A 501 -2.48 -0.10 0.18
CA GLN A 501 -3.06 -1.13 -0.68
C GLN A 501 -2.21 -2.39 -0.74
N ILE A 502 -0.88 -2.26 -0.86
CA ILE A 502 0.05 -3.41 -0.79
C ILE A 502 -0.10 -4.12 0.56
N SER A 503 -0.19 -3.37 1.67
CA SER A 503 -0.40 -3.94 3.00
C SER A 503 -1.76 -4.64 3.19
N LEU A 504 -2.74 -4.34 2.33
CA LEU A 504 -4.05 -4.99 2.30
C LEU A 504 -4.13 -6.12 1.27
N CYS A 505 -3.03 -6.38 0.53
CA CYS A 505 -3.00 -7.27 -0.62
C CYS A 505 -4.07 -6.93 -1.67
N HIS A 506 -4.33 -5.64 -1.84
CA HIS A 506 -5.11 -5.15 -2.95
C HIS A 506 -4.20 -4.92 -4.16
N ASP A 507 -4.77 -4.92 -5.36
CA ASP A 507 -4.06 -4.41 -6.53
C ASP A 507 -3.90 -2.88 -6.46
N MET A 508 -3.13 -2.31 -7.40
CA MET A 508 -2.86 -0.88 -7.42
C MET A 508 -4.09 0.02 -7.58
N PHE A 509 -5.25 -0.55 -7.91
CA PHE A 509 -6.51 0.18 -8.02
C PHE A 509 -7.40 -0.04 -6.79
N GLY A 510 -6.84 -0.66 -5.74
CA GLY A 510 -7.47 -0.94 -4.45
C GLY A 510 -8.52 -2.03 -4.48
N ASN A 511 -8.48 -2.93 -5.47
CA ASN A 511 -9.36 -4.09 -5.53
C ASN A 511 -8.68 -5.30 -4.87
N ALA A 512 -9.42 -6.01 -4.02
CA ALA A 512 -8.99 -7.33 -3.56
C ALA A 512 -8.87 -8.30 -4.74
N ASP A 513 -8.04 -9.33 -4.60
CA ASP A 513 -7.83 -10.29 -5.69
C ASP A 513 -9.13 -11.01 -6.11
N THR A 514 -10.02 -11.29 -5.17
CA THR A 514 -11.34 -11.89 -5.44
C THR A 514 -12.32 -10.93 -6.12
N TRP A 515 -12.03 -9.62 -6.16
CA TRP A 515 -12.98 -8.65 -6.68
C TRP A 515 -13.06 -8.71 -8.21
N VAL A 516 -14.28 -8.65 -8.73
CA VAL A 516 -14.56 -8.66 -10.16
C VAL A 516 -15.64 -7.65 -10.53
N PRO A 517 -15.49 -6.95 -11.67
CA PRO A 517 -16.54 -6.08 -12.16
C PRO A 517 -17.71 -6.89 -12.72
N ARG A 518 -18.92 -6.38 -12.54
CA ARG A 518 -20.13 -6.98 -13.12
C ARG A 518 -20.33 -6.64 -14.60
N LEU A 519 -19.68 -5.61 -15.13
CA LEU A 519 -19.82 -5.23 -16.53
C LEU A 519 -19.09 -6.21 -17.45
N SER A 520 -19.57 -6.36 -18.69
CA SER A 520 -19.00 -7.31 -19.66
C SER A 520 -17.61 -6.87 -20.15
N ALA A 521 -16.78 -7.83 -20.54
CA ALA A 521 -15.47 -7.54 -21.13
C ALA A 521 -15.58 -6.67 -22.40
N GLN A 522 -16.66 -6.80 -23.17
CA GLN A 522 -16.91 -6.02 -24.37
C GLN A 522 -17.19 -4.54 -24.05
N TYR A 523 -17.86 -4.25 -22.93
CA TYR A 523 -18.04 -2.89 -22.46
C TYR A 523 -16.69 -2.22 -22.20
N TYR A 524 -15.80 -2.91 -21.47
CA TYR A 524 -14.45 -2.39 -21.19
C TYR A 524 -13.61 -2.25 -22.47
N LYS A 525 -13.69 -3.20 -23.41
CA LYS A 525 -13.03 -3.11 -24.70
C LYS A 525 -13.43 -1.83 -25.46
N GLY A 526 -14.73 -1.56 -25.60
CA GLY A 526 -15.21 -0.36 -26.30
C GLY A 526 -14.85 0.96 -25.62
N MET A 527 -14.63 0.94 -24.29
CA MET A 527 -14.08 2.07 -23.54
C MET A 527 -12.59 2.25 -23.81
N LEU A 528 -11.83 1.16 -23.73
CA LEU A 528 -10.38 1.13 -23.98
C LEU A 528 -10.06 1.65 -25.38
N ASP A 529 -10.77 1.22 -26.43
CA ASP A 529 -10.54 1.68 -27.81
C ASP A 529 -10.58 3.22 -27.91
N LYS A 530 -11.55 3.86 -27.23
CA LYS A 530 -11.66 5.33 -27.19
C LYS A 530 -10.54 5.98 -26.39
N MET A 531 -10.13 5.37 -25.29
CA MET A 531 -9.05 5.88 -24.44
C MET A 531 -7.68 5.77 -25.14
N MET A 532 -7.42 4.69 -25.89
CA MET A 532 -6.21 4.51 -26.69
C MET A 532 -6.11 5.58 -27.79
N ASP A 533 -7.22 5.88 -28.48
CA ASP A 533 -7.26 6.96 -29.48
C ASP A 533 -6.92 8.32 -28.86
N GLN A 534 -7.42 8.59 -27.64
CA GLN A 534 -7.09 9.81 -26.90
C GLN A 534 -5.62 9.84 -26.46
N LEU A 535 -5.07 8.71 -26.01
CA LEU A 535 -3.67 8.60 -25.59
C LEU A 535 -2.74 8.91 -26.77
N LYS A 536 -3.01 8.33 -27.93
CA LYS A 536 -2.25 8.60 -29.16
C LYS A 536 -2.25 10.08 -29.54
N LEU A 537 -3.37 10.79 -29.34
CA LEU A 537 -3.44 12.23 -29.57
C LEU A 537 -2.54 13.01 -28.60
N ILE A 538 -2.53 12.66 -27.31
CA ILE A 538 -1.68 13.32 -26.32
C ILE A 538 -0.19 13.01 -26.56
N GLU A 539 0.16 11.76 -26.85
CA GLU A 539 1.54 11.36 -27.18
C GLU A 539 2.08 12.13 -28.38
N THR A 540 1.24 12.29 -29.41
CA THR A 540 1.56 13.11 -30.58
C THR A 540 1.74 14.58 -30.19
N ALA A 541 0.87 15.11 -29.33
CA ALA A 541 0.95 16.50 -28.87
C ALA A 541 2.22 16.77 -28.05
N VAL A 542 2.61 15.85 -27.16
CA VAL A 542 3.86 15.93 -26.39
C VAL A 542 5.06 15.93 -27.34
N THR A 543 5.13 14.96 -28.25
CA THR A 543 6.24 14.84 -29.21
C THR A 543 6.34 16.09 -30.09
N THR A 544 5.22 16.54 -30.66
CA THR A 544 5.17 17.73 -31.52
C THR A 544 5.55 19.00 -30.77
N TYR A 545 5.16 19.12 -29.49
CA TYR A 545 5.53 20.27 -28.67
C TYR A 545 7.04 20.29 -28.39
N GLU A 546 7.64 19.14 -28.08
CA GLU A 546 9.08 19.01 -27.82
C GLU A 546 9.93 19.26 -29.07
N GLU A 547 9.45 18.87 -30.26
CA GLU A 547 10.12 19.08 -31.55
C GLU A 547 9.97 20.51 -32.10
N ALA A 548 9.03 21.31 -31.59
CA ALA A 548 8.78 22.66 -32.09
C ALA A 548 9.91 23.65 -31.72
N GLU A 549 10.74 24.03 -32.70
CA GLU A 549 11.84 25.01 -32.56
C GLU A 549 11.34 26.47 -32.42
N GLN A 550 10.98 26.91 -31.21
CA GLN A 550 10.46 28.27 -30.90
C GLN A 550 9.20 28.69 -31.70
N ASP A 551 8.51 27.76 -32.36
CA ASP A 551 7.22 28.05 -33.01
C ASP A 551 6.09 28.13 -31.96
N ASP A 552 5.83 29.34 -31.48
CA ASP A 552 4.79 29.63 -30.48
C ASP A 552 3.39 29.19 -30.93
N ALA A 553 3.08 29.24 -32.23
CA ALA A 553 1.77 28.87 -32.75
C ALA A 553 1.55 27.35 -32.68
N VAL A 554 2.56 26.57 -33.05
CA VAL A 554 2.53 25.10 -32.92
C VAL A 554 2.44 24.70 -31.46
N LYS A 555 3.28 25.28 -30.58
CA LYS A 555 3.27 24.98 -29.15
C LYS A 555 1.95 25.32 -28.47
N SER A 556 1.37 26.47 -28.80
CA SER A 556 0.04 26.86 -28.30
C SER A 556 -1.06 25.91 -28.75
N ALA A 557 -1.05 25.47 -30.01
CA ALA A 557 -2.02 24.50 -30.52
C ALA A 557 -1.93 23.15 -29.81
N GLN A 558 -0.72 22.64 -29.53
CA GLN A 558 -0.56 21.37 -28.79
C GLN A 558 -0.94 21.48 -27.32
N ALA A 559 -0.67 22.62 -26.67
CA ALA A 559 -1.15 22.88 -25.31
C ALA A 559 -2.70 22.83 -25.23
N GLN A 560 -3.41 23.30 -26.27
CA GLN A 560 -4.87 23.20 -26.34
C GLN A 560 -5.38 21.76 -26.47
N VAL A 561 -4.62 20.85 -27.10
CA VAL A 561 -4.96 19.41 -27.15
C VAL A 561 -4.96 18.81 -25.75
N GLY A 562 -3.90 19.07 -24.97
CA GLY A 562 -3.84 18.69 -23.56
C GLY A 562 -5.00 19.23 -22.75
N PHE A 563 -5.40 20.49 -22.98
CA PHE A 563 -6.46 21.15 -22.22
C PHE A 563 -7.83 20.48 -22.43
N ARG A 564 -8.15 20.17 -23.68
CA ARG A 564 -9.41 19.45 -24.01
C ARG A 564 -9.45 18.07 -23.35
N ASN A 565 -8.30 17.40 -23.25
CA ASN A 565 -8.20 16.10 -22.60
C ASN A 565 -8.24 16.18 -21.06
N SER A 566 -7.71 17.24 -20.45
CA SER A 566 -7.83 17.47 -19.00
C SER A 566 -9.28 17.63 -18.55
N LYS A 567 -10.16 18.17 -19.40
CA LYS A 567 -11.60 18.17 -19.14
C LYS A 567 -12.18 16.76 -19.09
N ASN A 568 -11.80 15.89 -20.04
CA ASN A 568 -12.23 14.49 -20.03
C ASN A 568 -11.66 13.72 -18.82
N ALA A 569 -10.47 14.08 -18.33
CA ALA A 569 -9.90 13.51 -17.10
C ALA A 569 -10.71 13.89 -15.86
N SER A 570 -11.28 15.11 -15.81
CA SER A 570 -12.24 15.50 -14.76
C SER A 570 -13.51 14.66 -14.81
N ASP A 571 -14.07 14.42 -16.01
CA ASP A 571 -15.25 13.58 -16.18
C ASP A 571 -14.94 12.11 -15.80
N THR A 572 -13.76 11.60 -16.16
CA THR A 572 -13.31 10.25 -15.77
C THR A 572 -13.11 10.12 -14.25
N ALA A 573 -12.60 11.16 -13.58
CA ALA A 573 -12.48 11.19 -12.13
C ALA A 573 -13.87 11.20 -11.47
N GLN A 574 -14.87 11.85 -12.07
CA GLN A 574 -16.25 11.78 -11.61
C GLN A 574 -16.83 10.37 -11.76
N ASP A 575 -16.65 9.71 -12.92
CA ASP A 575 -17.10 8.33 -13.11
C ASP A 575 -16.46 7.39 -12.06
N HIS A 576 -15.19 7.64 -11.68
CA HIS A 576 -14.51 6.87 -10.64
C HIS A 576 -15.09 7.13 -9.25
N ILE A 577 -15.44 8.39 -8.92
CA ILE A 577 -16.15 8.75 -7.68
C ILE A 577 -17.46 7.97 -7.59
N ASP A 578 -18.27 7.98 -8.65
CA ASP A 578 -19.57 7.31 -8.68
C ASP A 578 -19.43 5.78 -8.44
N ILE A 579 -18.41 5.15 -9.03
CA ILE A 579 -18.08 3.73 -8.79
C ILE A 579 -17.69 3.49 -7.33
N LEU A 580 -16.81 4.32 -6.77
CA LEU A 580 -16.31 4.17 -5.40
C LEU A 580 -17.42 4.39 -4.37
N GLU A 581 -18.34 5.33 -4.60
CA GLU A 581 -19.54 5.54 -3.76
C GLU A 581 -20.47 4.31 -3.79
N GLY A 582 -20.62 3.69 -4.96
CA GLY A 582 -21.30 2.40 -5.10
C GLY A 582 -20.64 1.30 -4.25
N LEU A 583 -19.31 1.18 -4.33
CA LEU A 583 -18.54 0.21 -3.54
C LEU A 583 -18.64 0.48 -2.02
N LEU A 584 -18.62 1.74 -1.58
CA LEU A 584 -18.81 2.08 -0.16
C LEU A 584 -20.19 1.60 0.32
N THR A 585 -21.24 1.86 -0.45
CA THR A 585 -22.60 1.38 -0.13
C THR A 585 -22.66 -0.14 -0.07
N THR A 586 -21.98 -0.83 -1.00
CA THR A 586 -21.81 -2.28 -1.01
C THR A 586 -21.18 -2.77 0.30
N TYR A 587 -20.03 -2.22 0.68
CA TYR A 587 -19.32 -2.64 1.88
C TYR A 587 -20.09 -2.30 3.16
N GLU A 588 -20.79 -1.17 3.25
CA GLU A 588 -21.67 -0.86 4.39
C GLU A 588 -22.79 -1.89 4.57
N LYS A 589 -23.41 -2.31 3.45
CA LYS A 589 -24.45 -3.34 3.47
C LYS A 589 -23.87 -4.69 3.90
N GLN A 590 -22.68 -5.05 3.43
CA GLN A 590 -21.98 -6.27 3.84
C GLN A 590 -21.60 -6.23 5.33
N ILE A 591 -21.01 -5.14 5.81
CA ILE A 591 -20.63 -4.95 7.23
C ILE A 591 -21.86 -5.10 8.11
N SER A 592 -22.96 -4.41 7.79
CA SER A 592 -24.22 -4.48 8.54
C SER A 592 -24.80 -5.90 8.53
N THR A 593 -24.81 -6.55 7.36
CA THR A 593 -25.31 -7.93 7.20
C THR A 593 -24.48 -8.92 8.02
N TYR A 594 -23.15 -8.87 7.95
CA TYR A 594 -22.32 -9.81 8.70
C TYR A 594 -22.32 -9.51 10.20
N ALA A 595 -22.37 -8.23 10.59
CA ALA A 595 -22.49 -7.84 12.00
C ALA A 595 -23.76 -8.40 12.66
N SER A 596 -24.89 -8.43 11.95
CA SER A 596 -26.13 -8.99 12.48
C SER A 596 -26.10 -10.52 12.64
N LEU A 597 -25.23 -11.21 11.91
CA LEU A 597 -25.09 -12.68 11.96
C LEU A 597 -24.09 -13.16 13.02
N ILE A 598 -23.19 -12.30 13.50
CA ILE A 598 -22.14 -12.67 14.46
C ILE A 598 -22.73 -13.09 15.82
N ALA A 599 -23.65 -12.32 16.40
CA ALA A 599 -24.22 -12.63 17.71
C ALA A 599 -25.04 -13.95 17.71
N PRO A 600 -25.94 -14.21 16.73
CA PRO A 600 -26.63 -15.50 16.63
C PRO A 600 -25.68 -16.68 16.44
N ALA A 601 -24.61 -16.52 15.65
CA ALA A 601 -23.60 -17.56 15.46
C ALA A 601 -22.80 -17.83 16.75
N HIS A 602 -22.48 -16.79 17.51
CA HIS A 602 -21.87 -16.89 18.84
C HIS A 602 -22.77 -17.65 19.83
N ASP A 603 -24.05 -17.29 19.90
CA ASP A 603 -25.01 -17.93 20.80
C ASP A 603 -25.24 -19.41 20.44
N LYS A 604 -25.22 -19.73 19.13
CA LYS A 604 -25.27 -21.12 18.65
C LYS A 604 -24.05 -21.94 19.09
N ILE A 605 -22.87 -21.33 19.11
CA ILE A 605 -21.65 -21.97 19.62
C ILE A 605 -21.76 -22.18 21.13
N LEU A 606 -22.21 -21.18 21.89
CA LEU A 606 -22.41 -21.32 23.34
C LEU A 606 -23.39 -22.45 23.67
N ALA A 607 -24.54 -22.50 23.00
CA ALA A 607 -25.53 -23.55 23.21
C ALA A 607 -24.98 -24.96 22.91
N ASN A 608 -24.15 -25.10 21.88
CA ASN A 608 -23.50 -26.38 21.54
C ASN A 608 -22.28 -26.69 22.41
N LEU A 609 -21.67 -25.69 23.06
CA LEU A 609 -20.60 -25.92 24.03
C LEU A 609 -21.17 -26.37 25.37
N GLU A 610 -22.32 -25.86 25.79
CA GLU A 610 -22.99 -26.31 27.02
C GLU A 610 -23.26 -27.83 27.02
N THR A 611 -23.52 -28.42 25.84
CA THR A 611 -23.77 -29.86 25.71
C THR A 611 -22.51 -30.72 25.83
N VAL A 612 -21.31 -30.16 25.59
CA VAL A 612 -20.00 -30.86 25.69
C VAL A 612 -19.09 -30.29 26.78
N ALA A 613 -19.56 -29.29 27.55
CA ALA A 613 -18.74 -28.52 28.50
C ALA A 613 -18.13 -29.38 29.62
N SER A 614 -18.82 -30.44 30.05
CA SER A 614 -18.28 -31.40 31.02
C SER A 614 -17.12 -32.19 30.43
N ASP A 615 -17.21 -32.57 29.17
CA ASP A 615 -16.22 -33.42 28.51
C ASP A 615 -14.97 -32.60 28.19
N ILE A 616 -15.14 -31.34 27.78
CA ILE A 616 -14.05 -30.37 27.57
C ILE A 616 -13.30 -30.08 28.87
N ARG A 617 -14.02 -29.78 29.97
CA ARG A 617 -13.39 -29.53 31.28
C ARG A 617 -12.63 -30.76 31.79
N ASN A 618 -13.14 -31.96 31.53
CA ASN A 618 -12.52 -33.20 31.97
C ASN A 618 -11.36 -33.68 31.07
N ALA A 619 -11.38 -33.35 29.77
CA ALA A 619 -10.37 -33.80 28.81
C ALA A 619 -9.17 -32.87 28.68
N ILE A 620 -9.38 -31.54 28.73
CA ILE A 620 -8.33 -30.55 28.42
C ILE A 620 -8.26 -29.37 29.41
N ASN A 621 -9.06 -29.35 30.48
CA ASN A 621 -9.03 -28.35 31.56
C ASN A 621 -9.10 -26.87 31.10
N ILE A 622 -9.76 -26.60 29.96
CA ILE A 622 -9.96 -25.25 29.39
C ILE A 622 -11.42 -24.84 29.58
N ASN A 623 -11.67 -23.55 29.89
CA ASN A 623 -13.03 -23.00 29.90
C ASN A 623 -13.53 -22.84 28.45
N PRO A 624 -14.70 -23.37 28.07
CA PRO A 624 -15.29 -23.19 26.74
C PRO A 624 -15.33 -21.75 26.22
N GLU A 625 -15.55 -20.77 27.10
CA GLU A 625 -15.51 -19.34 26.74
C GLU A 625 -14.12 -18.86 26.29
N ASP A 626 -13.04 -19.41 26.84
CA ASP A 626 -11.67 -19.04 26.45
C ASP A 626 -11.35 -19.49 25.02
N ILE A 627 -11.99 -20.57 24.55
CA ILE A 627 -11.86 -21.09 23.19
C ILE A 627 -12.60 -20.19 22.19
N ILE A 628 -13.82 -19.76 22.54
CA ILE A 628 -14.54 -18.76 21.76
C ILE A 628 -13.72 -17.47 21.70
N ASN A 629 -13.23 -16.99 22.85
CA ASN A 629 -12.42 -15.77 22.91
C ASN A 629 -11.15 -15.89 22.07
N ALA A 630 -10.45 -17.03 22.07
CA ALA A 630 -9.28 -17.27 21.23
C ALA A 630 -9.62 -17.24 19.74
N ILE A 631 -10.70 -17.90 19.31
CA ILE A 631 -11.14 -17.93 17.90
C ILE A 631 -11.64 -16.56 17.45
N THR A 632 -12.41 -15.86 18.30
CA THR A 632 -12.84 -14.47 18.07
C THR A 632 -11.62 -13.57 17.92
N ASN A 633 -10.67 -13.65 18.85
CA ASN A 633 -9.45 -12.86 18.81
C ASN A 633 -8.58 -13.19 17.58
N LEU A 634 -8.55 -14.43 17.10
CA LEU A 634 -7.81 -14.84 15.91
C LEU A 634 -8.51 -14.46 14.59
N ALA A 635 -9.84 -14.52 14.55
CA ALA A 635 -10.65 -14.05 13.42
C ALA A 635 -10.73 -12.52 13.35
N MET A 636 -10.60 -11.85 14.50
CA MET A 636 -10.43 -10.40 14.62
C MET A 636 -8.97 -9.95 14.54
N CYS A 637 -8.01 -10.88 14.61
CA CYS A 637 -6.60 -10.57 14.53
C CYS A 637 -6.31 -10.03 13.13
N PRO A 638 -5.75 -8.82 13.02
CA PRO A 638 -5.27 -8.34 11.74
C PRO A 638 -4.18 -9.30 11.25
N ASN A 639 -4.21 -9.69 9.98
CA ASN A 639 -3.14 -10.53 9.44
C ASN A 639 -1.79 -9.77 9.48
N LYS A 640 -0.70 -10.47 9.24
CA LYS A 640 0.68 -9.96 9.37
C LYS A 640 0.97 -8.72 8.50
N PHE A 641 0.16 -8.48 7.47
CA PHE A 641 0.22 -7.32 6.59
C PHE A 641 -0.74 -6.20 7.01
N MET A 642 -1.88 -6.52 7.65
CA MET A 642 -2.82 -5.55 8.22
C MET A 642 -2.23 -4.71 9.37
N ALA A 643 -1.15 -5.15 10.03
CA ALA A 643 -0.42 -4.35 11.03
C ALA A 643 0.21 -3.08 10.43
N ILE A 644 0.53 -3.09 9.12
CA ILE A 644 1.17 -1.99 8.39
C ILE A 644 0.13 -0.93 7.96
N ALA A 645 -1.16 -1.27 7.87
CA ALA A 645 -2.24 -0.41 7.40
C ALA A 645 -2.59 0.78 8.34
N THR A 646 -1.78 1.06 9.36
CA THR A 646 -1.99 2.18 10.30
C THR A 646 -1.62 3.55 9.73
N ILE A 647 -0.87 3.61 8.61
CA ILE A 647 -0.29 4.84 8.06
C ILE A 647 -1.35 5.80 7.46
N GLY A 648 -2.54 5.33 7.08
CA GLY A 648 -3.59 6.19 6.50
C GLY A 648 -4.58 6.82 7.49
N SER A 649 -4.76 6.25 8.70
CA SER A 649 -5.91 6.59 9.56
C SER A 649 -5.84 7.98 10.21
N GLU A 650 -4.65 8.57 10.34
CA GLU A 650 -4.46 9.88 10.98
C GLU A 650 -4.82 11.05 10.06
N ILE A 651 -4.63 10.90 8.74
CA ILE A 651 -4.96 11.94 7.75
C ILE A 651 -6.48 12.24 7.74
N TYR A 652 -7.32 11.21 7.89
CA TYR A 652 -8.79 11.36 7.94
C TYR A 652 -9.32 11.92 9.25
N LYS A 653 -8.57 11.80 10.36
CA LYS A 653 -8.93 12.45 11.62
C LYS A 653 -8.74 13.97 11.56
N ALA A 654 -7.85 14.45 10.69
CA ALA A 654 -7.50 15.86 10.55
C ALA A 654 -8.38 16.62 9.55
N GLU A 655 -8.77 16.03 8.42
CA GLU A 655 -9.67 16.67 7.43
C GLU A 655 -11.14 16.29 7.66
N THR A 656 -11.79 17.02 8.56
CA THR A 656 -13.21 16.84 8.89
C THR A 656 -14.13 17.33 7.77
N THR A 657 -14.36 16.55 6.71
CA THR A 657 -15.60 16.48 5.86
C THR A 657 -15.27 15.88 4.50
N VAL A 658 -15.15 14.55 4.40
CA VAL A 658 -15.41 13.89 3.12
C VAL A 658 -16.92 13.73 3.02
N THR A 659 -17.58 14.70 2.40
CA THR A 659 -18.95 14.53 1.93
C THR A 659 -18.90 13.91 0.54
N ASN A 660 -19.77 12.94 0.26
CA ASN A 660 -19.92 12.36 -1.08
C ASN A 660 -20.32 13.46 -2.11
N ALA A 661 -20.37 13.14 -3.41
CA ALA A 661 -20.68 14.10 -4.47
C ALA A 661 -22.03 14.84 -4.29
N GLU A 662 -22.89 14.34 -3.42
CA GLU A 662 -24.22 14.85 -3.08
C GLU A 662 -24.26 15.63 -1.74
N GLY A 663 -23.13 15.74 -1.03
CA GLY A 663 -23.05 16.44 0.25
C GLY A 663 -23.40 15.58 1.49
N VAL A 664 -23.49 14.26 1.36
CA VAL A 664 -23.82 13.32 2.43
C VAL A 664 -22.57 12.90 3.20
N ASP A 665 -22.65 12.95 4.53
CA ASP A 665 -21.57 12.54 5.45
C ASP A 665 -21.25 11.04 5.34
N VAL A 666 -19.96 10.70 5.20
CA VAL A 666 -19.46 9.31 5.27
C VAL A 666 -19.70 8.69 6.66
N ASN A 667 -19.99 7.39 6.71
CA ASN A 667 -20.30 6.69 7.96
C ASN A 667 -19.05 6.45 8.82
N LYS A 668 -18.74 7.40 9.70
CA LYS A 668 -17.57 7.39 10.59
C LYS A 668 -17.50 6.19 11.54
N ASN A 669 -18.59 5.45 11.74
CA ASN A 669 -18.60 4.25 12.59
C ASN A 669 -17.75 3.10 12.02
N TYR A 670 -17.48 3.11 10.71
CA TYR A 670 -16.66 2.11 10.03
C TYR A 670 -15.25 2.59 9.70
N VAL A 671 -14.97 3.88 9.88
CA VAL A 671 -13.61 4.41 9.83
C VAL A 671 -12.83 3.83 11.00
N LEU A 672 -11.69 3.18 10.71
CA LEU A 672 -10.89 2.47 11.71
C LEU A 672 -10.44 3.41 12.85
N GLN A 673 -11.19 3.43 13.95
CA GLN A 673 -10.73 3.89 15.28
C GLN A 673 -10.21 2.73 16.14
N GLN A 674 -10.51 1.47 15.78
CA GLN A 674 -10.49 0.31 16.67
C GLN A 674 -9.22 -0.57 16.59
N LEU A 675 -8.29 -0.33 15.66
CA LEU A 675 -7.07 -1.17 15.55
C LEU A 675 -6.09 -0.99 16.71
N THR A 676 -6.14 0.12 17.45
CA THR A 676 -5.36 0.35 18.68
C THR A 676 -5.66 -0.67 19.78
N THR A 677 -6.80 -1.37 19.71
CA THR A 677 -7.26 -2.33 20.74
C THR A 677 -6.85 -3.79 20.48
N CYS A 678 -6.21 -4.11 19.35
CA CYS A 678 -5.80 -5.49 18.97
C CYS A 678 -4.29 -5.78 19.17
N GLY A 679 -3.59 -4.91 19.91
CA GLY A 679 -2.12 -4.90 20.02
C GLY A 679 -1.45 -6.22 20.44
N ASP A 680 -2.12 -7.05 21.24
CA ASP A 680 -1.51 -8.25 21.83
C ASP A 680 -1.61 -9.49 20.92
N THR A 681 -2.67 -9.62 20.11
CA THR A 681 -2.86 -10.72 19.14
C THR A 681 -2.06 -10.52 17.85
N LEU A 682 -1.80 -9.27 17.47
CA LEU A 682 -0.99 -8.86 16.31
C LEU A 682 0.44 -9.42 16.32
N LYS A 683 0.96 -9.74 17.50
CA LYS A 683 2.38 -10.00 17.76
C LYS A 683 2.76 -11.47 17.65
N SER A 684 1.89 -12.38 18.11
CA SER A 684 2.06 -13.83 17.96
C SER A 684 1.98 -14.26 16.48
N LEU A 685 1.21 -13.53 15.68
CA LEU A 685 1.10 -13.76 14.24
C LEU A 685 2.36 -13.30 13.48
N HIS A 686 2.94 -12.14 13.84
CA HIS A 686 4.22 -11.65 13.28
C HIS A 686 5.38 -12.64 13.55
N GLU A 687 5.43 -13.24 14.74
CA GLU A 687 6.45 -14.24 15.11
C GLU A 687 6.35 -15.54 14.30
N ALA A 688 5.14 -15.95 13.92
CA ALA A 688 4.93 -17.12 13.06
C ALA A 688 5.38 -16.92 11.59
N PHE A 689 5.75 -15.69 11.15
CA PHE A 689 6.29 -15.48 9.79
C PHE A 689 7.81 -15.68 9.76
N LYS A 690 8.51 -15.27 10.82
CA LYS A 690 9.96 -15.41 10.91
C LYS A 690 10.43 -16.86 11.03
N GLN A 691 9.54 -17.81 11.34
CA GLN A 691 9.90 -19.23 11.40
C GLN A 691 9.86 -19.98 10.05
N ASN A 692 9.35 -19.37 8.97
CA ASN A 692 9.19 -20.05 7.67
C ASN A 692 9.88 -19.33 6.48
N SER A 693 10.85 -18.45 6.74
CA SER A 693 11.58 -17.75 5.66
C SER A 693 13.04 -17.56 6.05
N ASP A 694 13.83 -18.62 5.92
CA ASP A 694 15.29 -18.57 6.15
C ASP A 694 16.06 -18.04 4.91
N ASP A 695 15.36 -17.69 3.83
CA ASP A 695 15.95 -17.51 2.48
C ASP A 695 15.65 -16.14 1.85
N GLY A 696 14.76 -15.33 2.43
CA GLY A 696 14.34 -14.06 1.85
C GLY A 696 13.55 -14.17 0.53
N THR A 697 13.21 -15.37 0.08
CA THR A 697 12.34 -15.61 -1.08
C THR A 697 10.96 -16.07 -0.62
N LEU A 698 9.94 -15.27 -0.93
CA LEU A 698 8.54 -15.70 -0.88
C LEU A 698 8.25 -16.49 -2.15
N ASP A 699 8.35 -17.82 -2.09
CA ASP A 699 7.85 -18.69 -3.16
C ASP A 699 6.32 -18.78 -3.00
N LEU A 700 5.61 -17.84 -3.61
CA LEU A 700 4.15 -17.74 -3.60
C LEU A 700 3.67 -17.39 -5.01
N ASP A 701 3.25 -18.41 -5.75
CA ASP A 701 2.69 -18.28 -7.11
C ASP A 701 1.41 -17.42 -7.19
N ASP A 702 0.83 -17.01 -6.04
CA ASP A 702 -0.35 -16.13 -5.94
C ASP A 702 -0.38 -15.42 -4.56
N PRO A 703 0.01 -14.13 -4.45
CA PRO A 703 0.12 -13.42 -3.17
C PRO A 703 -1.22 -13.17 -2.44
N GLY A 704 -2.33 -13.05 -3.18
CA GLY A 704 -3.62 -12.61 -2.64
C GLY A 704 -4.43 -13.74 -2.01
N ALA A 705 -4.58 -14.85 -2.73
CA ALA A 705 -5.35 -16.01 -2.27
C ALA A 705 -4.63 -16.75 -1.11
N SER A 706 -3.30 -16.84 -1.17
CA SER A 706 -2.48 -17.57 -0.19
C SER A 706 -2.57 -17.01 1.22
N MET A 707 -2.79 -15.71 1.38
CA MET A 707 -2.85 -15.04 2.68
C MET A 707 -4.19 -15.26 3.41
N ILE A 708 -5.31 -15.21 2.70
CA ILE A 708 -6.64 -15.56 3.25
C ILE A 708 -6.67 -17.06 3.60
N LEU A 709 -6.07 -17.89 2.75
CA LEU A 709 -5.93 -19.32 2.98
C LEU A 709 -5.03 -19.65 4.19
N ALA A 710 -3.96 -18.89 4.43
CA ALA A 710 -3.12 -19.05 5.61
C ALA A 710 -3.89 -18.80 6.92
N GLN A 711 -4.70 -17.73 6.99
CA GLN A 711 -5.57 -17.46 8.16
C GLN A 711 -6.63 -18.56 8.34
N GLN A 712 -7.22 -19.03 7.24
CA GLN A 712 -8.20 -20.10 7.28
C GLN A 712 -7.56 -21.43 7.70
N ASN A 713 -6.29 -21.68 7.36
CA ASN A 713 -5.53 -22.85 7.78
C ASN A 713 -5.16 -22.80 9.27
N ASP A 714 -4.79 -21.65 9.81
CA ASP A 714 -4.51 -21.48 11.26
C ASP A 714 -5.77 -21.67 12.11
N ILE A 715 -6.91 -21.09 11.67
CA ILE A 715 -8.22 -21.36 12.28
C ILE A 715 -8.55 -22.84 12.16
N THR A 716 -8.38 -23.44 10.98
CA THR A 716 -8.68 -24.86 10.76
C THR A 716 -7.82 -25.76 11.65
N LYS A 717 -6.54 -25.44 11.83
CA LYS A 717 -5.63 -26.19 12.69
C LYS A 717 -6.05 -26.11 14.16
N LEU A 718 -6.35 -24.92 14.67
CA LEU A 718 -6.86 -24.73 16.03
C LEU A 718 -8.18 -25.50 16.25
N LEU A 719 -9.07 -25.47 15.26
CA LEU A 719 -10.33 -26.23 15.29
C LEU A 719 -10.11 -27.74 15.21
N GLN A 720 -9.07 -28.18 14.53
CA GLN A 720 -8.72 -29.59 14.40
C GLN A 720 -8.10 -30.12 15.70
N ASP A 721 -7.24 -29.33 16.34
CA ASP A 721 -6.70 -29.62 17.67
C ASP A 721 -7.82 -29.69 18.72
N PHE A 722 -8.79 -28.77 18.66
CA PHE A 722 -9.99 -28.81 19.49
C PHE A 722 -10.90 -30.01 19.17
N SER A 723 -11.14 -30.29 17.89
CA SER A 723 -11.96 -31.41 17.40
C SER A 723 -11.42 -32.77 17.86
N ASN A 724 -10.09 -32.91 17.95
CA ASN A 724 -9.40 -34.09 18.45
C ASN A 724 -9.55 -34.28 19.97
N ALA A 725 -9.86 -33.22 20.72
CA ALA A 725 -9.97 -33.24 22.18
C ALA A 725 -11.35 -33.63 22.73
N ILE A 726 -12.37 -33.79 21.86
CA ILE A 726 -13.74 -34.16 22.24
C ILE A 726 -14.26 -35.40 21.47
N PRO A 727 -15.27 -36.12 21.99
CA PRO A 727 -15.82 -37.31 21.36
C PRO A 727 -16.28 -37.07 19.91
N LYS A 728 -15.95 -38.00 19.00
CA LYS A 728 -16.23 -37.89 17.54
C LYS A 728 -17.70 -37.69 17.16
N SER A 729 -18.65 -38.08 18.03
CA SER A 729 -20.09 -37.92 17.80
C SER A 729 -20.53 -36.45 17.78
N ASP A 730 -19.88 -35.60 18.57
CA ASP A 730 -20.28 -34.20 18.81
C ASP A 730 -19.29 -33.18 18.22
N SER A 731 -18.10 -33.67 17.88
CA SER A 731 -16.95 -32.91 17.36
C SER A 731 -17.19 -32.22 16.01
N SER A 732 -17.85 -32.88 15.04
CA SER A 732 -17.94 -32.33 13.67
C SER A 732 -18.91 -31.15 13.56
N ALA A 733 -20.07 -31.23 14.23
CA ALA A 733 -21.07 -30.17 14.19
C ALA A 733 -20.58 -28.90 14.90
N LEU A 734 -19.86 -29.07 16.02
CA LEU A 734 -19.27 -27.96 16.75
C LEU A 734 -18.12 -27.32 15.97
N ALA A 735 -17.24 -28.12 15.37
CA ALA A 735 -16.16 -27.63 14.49
C ALA A 735 -16.70 -26.85 13.29
N ASP A 736 -17.78 -27.31 12.66
CA ASP A 736 -18.43 -26.61 11.56
C ASP A 736 -19.01 -25.26 12.02
N ASN A 737 -19.64 -25.18 13.19
CA ASN A 737 -20.19 -23.92 13.71
C ASN A 737 -19.09 -22.91 14.05
N PHE A 738 -17.98 -23.35 14.66
CA PHE A 738 -16.84 -22.48 14.91
C PHE A 738 -16.20 -21.97 13.61
N LYS A 739 -16.07 -22.85 12.60
CA LYS A 739 -15.58 -22.46 11.27
C LYS A 739 -16.50 -21.44 10.63
N ASP A 740 -17.81 -21.62 10.72
CA ASP A 740 -18.80 -20.68 10.19
C ASP A 740 -18.74 -19.32 10.92
N TYR A 741 -18.61 -19.33 12.26
CA TYR A 741 -18.42 -18.10 13.04
C TYR A 741 -17.13 -17.36 12.69
N ALA A 742 -16.00 -18.05 12.63
CA ALA A 742 -14.72 -17.44 12.27
C ALA A 742 -14.74 -16.88 10.84
N ASN A 743 -15.37 -17.59 9.90
CA ASN A 743 -15.59 -17.10 8.53
C ASN A 743 -16.48 -15.84 8.51
N LEU A 744 -17.54 -15.76 9.33
CA LEU A 744 -18.41 -14.58 9.43
C LEU A 744 -17.66 -13.35 9.95
N VAL A 745 -16.86 -13.52 11.01
CA VAL A 745 -16.02 -12.46 11.56
C VAL A 745 -14.99 -11.99 10.55
N SER A 746 -14.31 -12.92 9.85
CA SER A 746 -13.37 -12.61 8.78
C SER A 746 -14.03 -11.83 7.64
N LYS A 747 -15.19 -12.29 7.14
CA LYS A 747 -15.97 -11.59 6.10
C LYS A 747 -16.33 -10.15 6.51
N ARG A 748 -16.79 -9.95 7.75
CA ARG A 748 -17.11 -8.61 8.29
C ARG A 748 -15.87 -7.73 8.31
N ASN A 749 -14.74 -8.24 8.80
CA ASN A 749 -13.51 -7.45 8.93
C ASN A 749 -12.94 -7.08 7.56
N ASN A 750 -12.93 -8.02 6.61
CA ASN A 750 -12.53 -7.73 5.23
C ASN A 750 -13.39 -6.63 4.62
N ALA A 751 -14.72 -6.67 4.81
CA ALA A 751 -15.61 -5.61 4.33
C ALA A 751 -15.31 -4.24 4.98
N VAL A 752 -14.96 -4.19 6.27
CA VAL A 752 -14.49 -2.95 6.92
C VAL A 752 -13.17 -2.45 6.31
N MET A 753 -12.22 -3.34 6.06
CA MET A 753 -10.95 -2.96 5.44
C MET A 753 -11.16 -2.42 4.02
N SER A 754 -11.95 -3.11 3.21
CA SER A 754 -12.31 -2.65 1.86
C SER A 754 -13.04 -1.31 1.91
N TYR A 755 -13.94 -1.09 2.87
CA TYR A 755 -14.58 0.22 3.08
C TYR A 755 -13.55 1.33 3.32
N ASN A 756 -12.57 1.12 4.21
CA ASN A 756 -11.56 2.13 4.51
C ASN A 756 -10.62 2.39 3.32
N SER A 757 -10.23 1.33 2.59
CA SER A 757 -9.43 1.45 1.36
C SER A 757 -10.18 2.21 0.26
N THR A 758 -11.47 1.91 0.06
CA THR A 758 -12.32 2.60 -0.92
C THR A 758 -12.55 4.05 -0.52
N LEU A 759 -12.69 4.36 0.77
CA LEU A 759 -12.78 5.73 1.26
C LEU A 759 -11.51 6.54 0.95
N GLN A 760 -10.34 5.89 1.04
CA GLN A 760 -9.08 6.51 0.66
C GLN A 760 -8.99 6.80 -0.84
N LEU A 761 -9.39 5.84 -1.67
CA LEU A 761 -9.49 6.04 -3.12
C LEU A 761 -10.50 7.13 -3.48
N LEU A 762 -11.63 7.22 -2.77
CA LEU A 762 -12.65 8.23 -3.02
C LEU A 762 -12.10 9.62 -2.74
N ALA A 763 -11.38 9.80 -1.62
CA ALA A 763 -10.72 11.06 -1.31
C ALA A 763 -9.70 11.45 -2.39
N GLN A 764 -8.90 10.49 -2.87
CA GLN A 764 -7.97 10.72 -3.98
C GLN A 764 -8.70 11.12 -5.26
N ALA A 765 -9.78 10.44 -5.62
CA ALA A 765 -10.57 10.76 -6.81
C ALA A 765 -11.26 12.13 -6.71
N ILE A 766 -11.71 12.54 -5.52
CA ILE A 766 -12.24 13.88 -5.25
C ILE A 766 -11.16 14.95 -5.38
N ASP A 767 -9.96 14.73 -4.84
CA ASP A 767 -8.82 15.64 -4.98
C ASP A 767 -8.41 15.77 -6.46
N ASP A 768 -8.32 14.64 -7.18
CA ASP A 768 -8.02 14.62 -8.61
C ASP A 768 -9.09 15.38 -9.41
N ARG A 769 -10.38 15.16 -9.15
CA ARG A 769 -11.48 15.92 -9.79
C ARG A 769 -11.35 17.41 -9.47
N GLY A 770 -11.13 17.78 -8.21
CA GLY A 770 -10.94 19.16 -7.77
C GLY A 770 -9.75 19.83 -8.47
N LYS A 771 -8.64 19.11 -8.57
CA LYS A 771 -7.42 19.50 -9.28
C LYS A 771 -7.69 19.71 -10.78
N TYR A 772 -8.33 18.77 -11.48
CA TYR A 772 -8.64 18.92 -12.90
C TYR A 772 -9.67 20.03 -13.15
N ALA A 773 -10.65 20.20 -12.26
CA ALA A 773 -11.63 21.28 -12.34
C ALA A 773 -10.98 22.65 -12.12
N ALA A 774 -10.14 22.81 -11.10
CA ALA A 774 -9.36 24.02 -10.85
C ALA A 774 -8.40 24.31 -12.01
N GLN A 775 -7.74 23.28 -12.54
CA GLN A 775 -6.90 23.39 -13.75
C GLN A 775 -7.71 23.88 -14.95
N THR A 776 -8.91 23.37 -15.16
CA THR A 776 -9.79 23.79 -16.26
C THR A 776 -10.24 25.24 -16.08
N ALA A 777 -10.64 25.63 -14.86
CA ALA A 777 -11.20 26.95 -14.55
C ALA A 777 -10.15 28.07 -14.53
N GLN A 778 -8.97 27.82 -13.96
CA GLN A 778 -7.93 28.84 -13.78
C GLN A 778 -7.02 28.99 -15.01
N TRP A 779 -6.89 27.94 -15.84
CA TRP A 779 -5.81 27.88 -16.84
C TRP A 779 -6.26 27.89 -18.29
N GLY A 780 -7.55 27.71 -18.58
CA GLY A 780 -8.05 27.76 -19.97
C GLY A 780 -7.72 29.06 -20.70
N GLU A 781 -7.78 30.21 -20.00
CA GLU A 781 -7.37 31.50 -20.55
C GLU A 781 -5.91 31.89 -20.23
N THR A 782 -5.34 31.35 -19.15
CA THR A 782 -4.00 31.70 -18.67
C THR A 782 -2.90 30.98 -19.44
N LEU A 783 -3.09 29.70 -19.81
CA LEU A 783 -2.15 28.95 -20.66
C LEU A 783 -1.93 29.61 -22.03
N LEU A 784 -2.94 30.30 -22.55
CA LEU A 784 -2.85 31.06 -23.81
C LEU A 784 -2.03 32.36 -23.68
N LYS A 785 -1.75 32.80 -22.44
CA LYS A 785 -1.01 34.04 -22.12
C LYS A 785 0.41 33.77 -21.59
N LEU A 786 0.72 32.52 -21.22
CA LEU A 786 2.04 32.14 -20.75
C LEU A 786 3.03 32.04 -21.93
N PRO A 787 4.31 32.37 -21.73
CA PRO A 787 5.36 32.10 -22.71
C PRO A 787 5.37 30.61 -23.07
N THR A 788 5.36 30.30 -24.37
CA THR A 788 5.22 28.90 -24.82
C THR A 788 6.50 28.08 -24.63
N ASP A 789 7.60 28.69 -24.19
CA ASP A 789 8.88 28.06 -23.89
C ASP A 789 9.05 27.64 -22.42
N LEU A 790 8.04 27.87 -21.57
CA LEU A 790 8.08 27.46 -20.16
C LEU A 790 8.05 25.91 -20.01
N PRO A 791 8.97 25.31 -19.22
CA PRO A 791 8.97 23.88 -18.93
C PRO A 791 7.64 23.39 -18.33
N ALA A 792 6.96 24.24 -17.58
CA ALA A 792 5.69 23.93 -16.93
C ALA A 792 4.63 23.39 -17.90
N ILE A 793 4.58 23.87 -19.15
CA ILE A 793 3.57 23.47 -20.14
C ILE A 793 3.82 22.03 -20.64
N VAL A 794 5.05 21.68 -21.01
CA VAL A 794 5.38 20.32 -21.47
C VAL A 794 5.33 19.30 -20.33
N LEU A 795 5.77 19.70 -19.13
CA LEU A 795 5.66 18.89 -17.93
C LEU A 795 4.18 18.57 -17.61
N TRP A 796 3.30 19.57 -17.78
CA TRP A 796 1.85 19.37 -17.67
C TRP A 796 1.29 18.44 -18.76
N LEU A 797 1.68 18.59 -20.02
CA LEU A 797 1.24 17.69 -21.10
C LEU A 797 1.64 16.24 -20.84
N LYS A 798 2.88 16.02 -20.38
CA LYS A 798 3.36 14.68 -19.97
C LYS A 798 2.54 14.12 -18.82
N ARG A 799 2.19 14.94 -17.83
CA ARG A 799 1.31 14.52 -16.74
C ARG A 799 -0.07 14.10 -17.23
N CYS A 800 -0.67 14.84 -18.16
CA CYS A 800 -1.95 14.45 -18.76
C CYS A 800 -1.85 13.10 -19.49
N ARG A 801 -0.73 12.84 -20.17
CA ARG A 801 -0.44 11.54 -20.79
C ARG A 801 -0.36 10.44 -19.74
N ASP A 802 0.48 10.62 -18.72
CA ASP A 802 0.74 9.61 -17.68
C ASP A 802 -0.55 9.23 -16.92
N ASN A 803 -1.39 10.22 -16.60
CA ASN A 803 -2.69 9.97 -15.95
C ASN A 803 -3.65 9.17 -16.85
N LEU A 804 -3.65 9.44 -18.16
CA LEU A 804 -4.48 8.68 -19.10
C LEU A 804 -3.95 7.24 -19.28
N GLN A 805 -2.63 7.04 -19.30
CA GLN A 805 -2.03 5.70 -19.31
C GLN A 805 -2.45 4.90 -18.08
N LEU A 806 -2.39 5.49 -16.88
CA LEU A 806 -2.86 4.83 -15.66
C LEU A 806 -4.37 4.50 -15.71
N GLY A 807 -5.19 5.38 -16.27
CA GLY A 807 -6.61 5.13 -16.50
C GLY A 807 -6.86 3.96 -17.46
N ILE A 808 -6.09 3.86 -18.54
CA ILE A 808 -6.14 2.73 -19.48
C ILE A 808 -5.74 1.43 -18.78
N MET A 809 -4.64 1.44 -18.02
CA MET A 809 -4.17 0.29 -17.24
C MET A 809 -5.26 -0.22 -16.27
N GLN A 810 -5.97 0.68 -15.59
CA GLN A 810 -7.12 0.33 -14.75
C GLN A 810 -8.21 -0.40 -15.55
N ARG A 811 -8.53 0.08 -16.75
CA ARG A 811 -9.57 -0.54 -17.60
C ARG A 811 -9.12 -1.87 -18.23
N LEU A 812 -7.83 -2.05 -18.50
CA LEU A 812 -7.25 -3.34 -18.90
C LEU A 812 -7.38 -4.37 -17.76
N ASN A 813 -7.06 -3.97 -16.52
CA ASN A 813 -7.28 -4.79 -15.33
C ASN A 813 -8.78 -5.18 -15.20
N TYR A 814 -9.70 -4.24 -15.38
CA TYR A 814 -11.14 -4.52 -15.30
C TYR A 814 -11.61 -5.45 -16.43
N GLN A 815 -11.12 -5.27 -17.66
CA GLN A 815 -11.40 -6.18 -18.77
C GLN A 815 -10.92 -7.60 -18.45
N SER A 816 -9.69 -7.74 -17.96
CA SER A 816 -9.11 -9.04 -17.56
C SER A 816 -9.92 -9.71 -16.45
N ARG A 817 -10.23 -8.99 -15.36
CA ARG A 817 -11.06 -9.49 -14.25
C ARG A 817 -12.46 -9.88 -14.72
N ALA A 818 -13.06 -9.13 -15.64
CA ALA A 818 -14.33 -9.51 -16.25
C ALA A 818 -14.20 -10.84 -17.01
N ILE A 819 -13.17 -11.01 -17.84
CA ILE A 819 -12.93 -12.28 -18.55
C ILE A 819 -12.74 -13.43 -17.56
N TYR A 820 -11.99 -13.23 -16.48
CA TYR A 820 -11.82 -14.23 -15.44
C TYR A 820 -13.15 -14.61 -14.79
N PHE A 821 -13.98 -13.62 -14.46
CA PHE A 821 -15.29 -13.88 -13.86
C PHE A 821 -16.20 -14.68 -14.78
N TRP A 822 -16.20 -14.41 -16.09
CA TRP A 822 -17.00 -15.16 -17.07
C TRP A 822 -16.42 -16.56 -17.35
N GLY A 823 -15.09 -16.63 -17.48
CA GLY A 823 -14.33 -17.77 -17.97
C GLY A 823 -13.91 -18.80 -16.93
N LEU A 824 -13.78 -18.38 -15.67
CA LEU A 824 -13.20 -19.15 -14.58
C LEU A 824 -11.76 -19.62 -14.83
N ASN A 825 -11.03 -18.89 -15.68
CA ASN A 825 -9.62 -19.10 -15.94
C ASN A 825 -8.89 -17.76 -15.78
N PRO A 826 -7.89 -17.64 -14.90
CA PRO A 826 -7.20 -16.37 -14.68
C PRO A 826 -6.53 -15.88 -15.97
N VAL A 827 -6.55 -14.56 -16.17
CA VAL A 827 -5.93 -13.89 -17.31
C VAL A 827 -4.89 -12.93 -16.75
N SER A 828 -3.61 -13.27 -16.94
CA SER A 828 -2.52 -12.36 -16.58
C SER A 828 -2.60 -11.10 -17.42
N ILE A 829 -2.51 -9.94 -16.77
CA ILE A 829 -2.66 -8.62 -17.43
C ILE A 829 -1.37 -8.27 -18.18
N MET A 830 -0.19 -8.52 -17.58
CA MET A 830 1.13 -8.26 -18.18
C MET A 830 2.16 -9.30 -17.77
N ASN A 831 3.22 -9.43 -18.58
CA ASN A 831 4.34 -10.36 -18.34
C ASN A 831 5.64 -9.64 -17.96
N THR A 832 5.69 -8.30 -17.99
CA THR A 832 6.90 -7.52 -17.75
C THR A 832 6.60 -6.18 -17.08
N PRO A 833 7.35 -5.79 -16.04
CA PRO A 833 7.40 -4.41 -15.56
C PRO A 833 7.90 -3.48 -16.67
N GLY A 834 7.33 -2.29 -16.76
CA GLY A 834 7.79 -1.27 -17.70
C GLY A 834 7.12 0.08 -17.46
N PRO A 835 7.78 1.21 -17.77
CA PRO A 835 7.17 2.52 -17.58
C PRO A 835 5.82 2.55 -18.31
N LEU A 836 4.82 3.21 -17.69
CA LEU A 836 3.45 3.36 -18.21
C LEU A 836 3.41 3.22 -19.74
N GLY A 837 2.90 2.09 -20.23
CA GLY A 837 3.03 1.71 -21.64
C GLY A 837 2.49 2.81 -22.57
N ASN A 838 3.14 3.03 -23.71
CA ASN A 838 2.59 3.96 -24.71
C ASN A 838 1.33 3.35 -25.37
N SER A 839 0.64 4.12 -26.22
CA SER A 839 -0.57 3.65 -26.89
C SER A 839 -0.36 2.36 -27.70
N PHE A 840 0.82 2.14 -28.26
CA PHE A 840 1.15 0.90 -28.97
C PHE A 840 1.32 -0.29 -28.02
N ASP A 841 2.09 -0.12 -26.94
CA ASP A 841 2.33 -1.17 -25.95
C ASP A 841 1.01 -1.58 -25.28
N LEU A 842 0.22 -0.62 -24.79
CA LEU A 842 -1.06 -0.89 -24.14
C LEU A 842 -2.10 -1.48 -25.11
N SER A 843 -2.04 -1.16 -26.40
CA SER A 843 -2.88 -1.82 -27.42
C SER A 843 -2.45 -3.27 -27.65
N ASN A 844 -1.16 -3.58 -27.58
CA ASN A 844 -0.68 -4.97 -27.66
C ASN A 844 -1.13 -5.76 -26.43
N ASP A 845 -1.09 -5.15 -25.23
CA ASP A 845 -1.60 -5.78 -24.01
C ASP A 845 -3.10 -6.08 -24.12
N GLN A 846 -3.90 -5.13 -24.62
CA GLN A 846 -5.31 -5.38 -24.93
C GLN A 846 -5.48 -6.53 -25.92
N GLY A 847 -4.67 -6.59 -26.98
CA GLY A 847 -4.68 -7.67 -27.96
C GLY A 847 -4.35 -9.04 -27.36
N ASN A 848 -3.45 -9.10 -26.38
CA ASN A 848 -3.14 -10.31 -25.62
C ASN A 848 -4.33 -10.73 -24.75
N ILE A 849 -4.94 -9.79 -24.04
CA ILE A 849 -6.16 -10.02 -23.24
C ILE A 849 -7.29 -10.53 -24.14
N ASP A 850 -7.49 -9.94 -25.32
CA ASP A 850 -8.51 -10.35 -26.29
C ASP A 850 -8.26 -11.77 -26.83
N SER A 851 -7.01 -12.10 -27.12
CA SER A 851 -6.62 -13.45 -27.56
C SER A 851 -6.92 -14.48 -26.46
N LYS A 852 -6.63 -14.13 -25.20
CA LYS A 852 -6.94 -14.99 -24.05
C LYS A 852 -8.44 -15.10 -23.81
N ALA A 853 -9.18 -14.01 -23.98
CA ALA A 853 -10.64 -14.00 -23.95
C ALA A 853 -11.20 -14.96 -25.00
N GLU A 854 -10.65 -14.97 -26.21
CA GLU A 854 -11.06 -15.89 -27.26
C GLU A 854 -10.81 -17.36 -26.87
N GLU A 855 -9.64 -17.70 -26.33
CA GLU A 855 -9.34 -19.05 -25.81
C GLU A 855 -10.33 -19.49 -24.73
N VAL A 856 -10.62 -18.59 -23.79
CA VAL A 856 -11.59 -18.80 -22.71
C VAL A 856 -13.00 -19.02 -23.27
N LEU A 857 -13.43 -18.18 -24.20
CA LEU A 857 -14.73 -18.29 -24.86
C LEU A 857 -14.84 -19.55 -25.71
N GLN A 858 -13.79 -19.96 -26.42
CA GLN A 858 -13.75 -21.23 -27.16
C GLN A 858 -13.86 -22.44 -26.20
N THR A 859 -13.20 -22.36 -25.03
CA THR A 859 -13.32 -23.40 -24.00
C THR A 859 -14.74 -23.48 -23.44
N LEU A 860 -15.40 -22.35 -23.23
CA LEU A 860 -16.82 -22.29 -22.83
C LEU A 860 -17.75 -22.80 -23.95
N ALA A 861 -17.49 -22.44 -25.20
CA ALA A 861 -18.27 -22.88 -26.36
C ALA A 861 -18.27 -24.39 -26.54
N ASN A 862 -17.10 -25.00 -26.39
CA ASN A 862 -16.91 -26.45 -26.46
C ASN A 862 -17.60 -27.18 -25.29
N ASN A 863 -17.87 -26.47 -24.20
CA ASN A 863 -18.52 -26.96 -23.00
C ASN A 863 -19.99 -26.46 -22.93
N THR A 864 -20.89 -27.14 -23.65
CA THR A 864 -22.26 -26.64 -23.86
C THR A 864 -22.98 -26.30 -22.55
N MET A 865 -23.17 -25.00 -22.29
CA MET A 865 -24.02 -24.49 -21.21
C MET A 865 -25.46 -24.91 -21.46
N LYS A 866 -26.09 -25.56 -20.48
CA LYS A 866 -27.47 -26.04 -20.55
C LYS A 866 -28.35 -25.19 -19.66
N TYR A 867 -29.49 -24.77 -20.18
CA TYR A 867 -30.53 -24.14 -19.38
C TYR A 867 -31.11 -25.14 -18.37
N PHE A 868 -31.38 -24.66 -17.17
CA PHE A 868 -32.13 -25.37 -16.14
C PHE A 868 -33.20 -24.43 -15.56
N PRO A 869 -34.46 -24.89 -15.50
CA PRO A 869 -34.94 -26.16 -16.06
C PRO A 869 -34.93 -26.15 -17.60
N ALA A 870 -34.92 -27.35 -18.20
CA ALA A 870 -35.28 -27.47 -19.61
C ALA A 870 -36.75 -27.02 -19.77
N SER A 871 -37.06 -26.33 -20.89
CA SER A 871 -38.33 -25.61 -21.11
C SER A 871 -39.56 -26.26 -20.48
N GLY A 872 -40.22 -25.55 -19.54
CA GLY A 872 -41.48 -25.97 -18.89
C GLY A 872 -41.34 -26.80 -17.62
N GLY A 873 -40.11 -27.03 -17.12
CA GLY A 873 -39.86 -27.67 -15.81
C GLY A 873 -39.77 -26.68 -14.65
N SER A 874 -39.55 -27.19 -13.43
CA SER A 874 -39.25 -26.40 -12.23
C SER A 874 -37.74 -26.28 -12.01
N GLY A 875 -37.29 -25.15 -11.45
CA GLY A 875 -35.88 -24.88 -11.16
C GLY A 875 -35.26 -25.80 -10.12
N ALA A 876 -34.01 -25.52 -9.75
CA ALA A 876 -33.31 -26.26 -8.70
C ALA A 876 -33.71 -25.70 -7.32
N PHE A 877 -34.18 -26.56 -6.42
CA PHE A 877 -34.74 -26.12 -5.15
C PHE A 877 -33.76 -26.25 -3.98
N TYR A 878 -33.79 -25.27 -3.09
CA TYR A 878 -33.08 -25.32 -1.82
C TYR A 878 -34.02 -24.94 -0.68
N GLN A 879 -34.25 -25.88 0.24
CA GLN A 879 -35.00 -25.62 1.47
C GLN A 879 -34.11 -24.90 2.47
N ILE A 880 -34.61 -23.81 3.05
CA ILE A 880 -33.91 -23.16 4.18
C ILE A 880 -34.07 -24.03 5.44
N SER A 881 -33.15 -23.91 6.39
CA SER A 881 -33.24 -24.70 7.62
C SER A 881 -34.41 -24.27 8.51
N ASP A 882 -34.87 -25.13 9.41
CA ASP A 882 -35.91 -24.77 10.40
C ASP A 882 -35.47 -23.57 11.26
N TYR A 883 -34.16 -23.46 11.52
CA TYR A 883 -33.57 -22.31 12.19
C TYR A 883 -33.74 -21.03 11.36
N ASP A 884 -33.36 -21.06 10.08
CA ASP A 884 -33.49 -19.90 9.19
C ASP A 884 -34.95 -19.48 9.01
N LEU A 885 -35.87 -20.44 8.97
CA LEU A 885 -37.30 -20.18 8.88
C LEU A 885 -37.84 -19.53 10.16
N ALA A 886 -37.43 -20.03 11.33
CA ALA A 886 -37.80 -19.45 12.62
C ALA A 886 -37.30 -18.01 12.75
N THR A 887 -36.04 -17.75 12.38
CA THR A 887 -35.45 -16.39 12.38
C THR A 887 -36.18 -15.47 11.39
N LEU A 888 -36.49 -15.94 10.18
CA LEU A 888 -37.21 -15.14 9.18
C LEU A 888 -38.64 -14.78 9.63
N THR A 889 -39.25 -15.59 10.49
CA THR A 889 -40.63 -15.40 10.99
C THR A 889 -40.70 -14.84 12.42
N GLU A 890 -39.55 -14.50 13.01
CA GLU A 890 -39.46 -13.87 14.33
C GLU A 890 -40.06 -12.44 14.32
N LYS A 891 -40.02 -11.74 15.45
CA LYS A 891 -40.57 -10.38 15.56
C LYS A 891 -39.90 -9.43 14.54
N PRO A 892 -40.69 -8.69 13.75
CA PRO A 892 -40.15 -7.74 12.79
C PRO A 892 -39.51 -6.54 13.47
N VAL A 893 -38.60 -5.89 12.76
CA VAL A 893 -38.20 -4.51 13.04
C VAL A 893 -39.30 -3.58 12.55
N VAL A 894 -39.70 -2.61 13.37
CA VAL A 894 -40.69 -1.59 13.00
C VAL A 894 -39.94 -0.32 12.61
N THR A 895 -40.08 0.10 11.36
CA THR A 895 -39.51 1.35 10.85
C THR A 895 -40.31 2.57 11.32
N GLU A 896 -39.75 3.78 11.18
CA GLU A 896 -40.37 5.03 11.65
C GLU A 896 -41.76 5.30 11.03
N ASP A 897 -41.98 4.84 9.80
CA ASP A 897 -43.25 4.90 9.09
C ASP A 897 -44.28 3.84 9.53
N GLY A 898 -43.92 2.99 10.50
CA GLY A 898 -44.76 1.89 11.01
C GLY A 898 -44.72 0.62 10.17
N THR A 899 -43.91 0.57 9.10
CA THR A 899 -43.73 -0.65 8.30
C THR A 899 -43.01 -1.72 9.13
N LYS A 900 -43.52 -2.95 9.10
CA LYS A 900 -42.85 -4.11 9.72
C LYS A 900 -41.94 -4.76 8.68
N VAL A 901 -40.69 -4.97 9.05
CA VAL A 901 -39.66 -5.56 8.19
C VAL A 901 -39.12 -6.84 8.83
N TRP A 902 -39.19 -7.94 8.10
CA TRP A 902 -38.54 -9.20 8.44
C TRP A 902 -37.35 -9.42 7.52
N THR A 903 -36.23 -9.85 8.08
CA THR A 903 -35.00 -10.08 7.34
C THR A 903 -34.31 -11.33 7.87
N ASN A 904 -33.89 -12.21 6.98
CA ASN A 904 -32.94 -13.27 7.32
C ASN A 904 -31.93 -13.47 6.19
N THR A 905 -30.70 -13.85 6.53
CA THR A 905 -29.64 -14.16 5.57
C THR A 905 -29.32 -15.64 5.62
N VAL A 906 -29.36 -16.28 4.45
CA VAL A 906 -29.13 -17.72 4.28
C VAL A 906 -27.87 -17.93 3.45
N THR A 907 -26.91 -18.66 4.01
CA THR A 907 -25.69 -19.05 3.29
C THR A 907 -25.92 -20.35 2.52
N ILE A 908 -25.73 -20.29 1.21
CA ILE A 908 -25.89 -21.45 0.32
C ILE A 908 -24.51 -21.89 -0.18
N LYS A 909 -24.08 -23.09 0.22
CA LYS A 909 -22.78 -23.66 -0.15
C LYS A 909 -22.92 -24.63 -1.34
N PRO A 910 -21.84 -24.87 -2.12
CA PRO A 910 -21.82 -25.94 -3.11
C PRO A 910 -22.25 -27.29 -2.52
N LYS A 911 -22.83 -28.17 -3.35
CA LYS A 911 -23.33 -29.52 -3.00
C LYS A 911 -24.58 -29.57 -2.10
N LYS A 912 -25.07 -28.45 -1.57
CA LYS A 912 -26.32 -28.39 -0.77
C LYS A 912 -27.59 -28.46 -1.62
N ILE A 913 -27.51 -28.12 -2.91
CA ILE A 913 -28.63 -28.19 -3.86
C ILE A 913 -28.49 -29.49 -4.65
N GLN A 914 -29.27 -30.52 -4.32
CA GLN A 914 -29.08 -31.87 -4.86
C GLN A 914 -29.19 -31.91 -6.39
N GLU A 915 -30.16 -31.19 -6.96
CA GLU A 915 -30.52 -31.15 -8.37
C GLU A 915 -29.42 -30.58 -9.27
N ILE A 916 -28.50 -29.81 -8.70
CA ILE A 916 -27.35 -29.20 -9.39
C ILE A 916 -26.01 -29.45 -8.69
N SER A 917 -25.98 -30.39 -7.74
CA SER A 917 -24.80 -30.65 -6.88
C SER A 917 -23.56 -31.15 -7.63
N LEU A 918 -23.75 -31.75 -8.81
CA LEU A 918 -22.70 -32.24 -9.69
C LEU A 918 -22.39 -31.30 -10.87
N ASP A 919 -23.20 -30.26 -11.04
CA ASP A 919 -23.00 -29.30 -12.12
C ASP A 919 -21.90 -28.30 -11.76
N ARG A 920 -21.37 -27.62 -12.78
CA ARG A 920 -20.29 -26.64 -12.69
C ARG A 920 -20.70 -25.35 -13.38
N ASN A 921 -19.98 -24.26 -13.10
CA ASN A 921 -20.20 -22.94 -13.67
C ASN A 921 -21.69 -22.56 -13.73
N ILE A 922 -22.35 -22.56 -12.58
CA ILE A 922 -23.78 -22.32 -12.49
C ILE A 922 -24.05 -20.82 -12.46
N ARG A 923 -24.85 -20.35 -13.41
CA ARG A 923 -25.15 -18.93 -13.64
C ARG A 923 -26.65 -18.72 -13.64
N LEU A 924 -27.15 -17.81 -12.83
CA LEU A 924 -28.57 -17.56 -12.62
C LEU A 924 -29.10 -16.53 -13.61
N THR A 925 -30.28 -16.82 -14.15
CA THR A 925 -31.10 -15.85 -14.90
C THR A 925 -32.27 -15.36 -14.04
N GLU A 926 -32.71 -16.18 -13.09
CA GLU A 926 -33.77 -15.84 -12.15
C GLU A 926 -33.59 -16.59 -10.83
N VAL A 927 -33.99 -15.95 -9.75
CA VAL A 927 -34.10 -16.55 -8.42
C VAL A 927 -35.49 -16.25 -7.87
N ARG A 928 -36.07 -17.24 -7.20
CA ARG A 928 -37.38 -17.13 -6.57
C ARG A 928 -37.30 -17.64 -5.15
N PHE A 929 -38.21 -17.16 -4.31
CA PHE A 929 -38.33 -17.64 -2.95
C PHE A 929 -39.80 -17.85 -2.60
N TRP A 930 -40.15 -19.10 -2.32
CA TRP A 930 -41.51 -19.53 -2.03
C TRP A 930 -41.66 -19.77 -0.53
N LEU A 931 -42.58 -19.03 0.09
CA LEU A 931 -42.92 -19.17 1.52
C LEU A 931 -44.31 -19.79 1.66
N LEU A 932 -44.37 -21.01 2.19
CA LEU A 932 -45.59 -21.81 2.21
C LEU A 932 -46.44 -21.46 3.42
N GLY A 933 -47.68 -21.04 3.19
CA GLY A 933 -48.64 -20.71 4.26
C GLY A 933 -48.70 -19.23 4.64
N VAL A 934 -47.94 -18.36 3.96
CA VAL A 934 -48.07 -16.90 4.10
C VAL A 934 -49.45 -16.44 3.66
N LYS A 935 -50.00 -15.45 4.37
CA LYS A 935 -51.26 -14.79 4.00
C LYS A 935 -51.05 -13.30 3.80
N SER A 936 -51.73 -12.78 2.79
CA SER A 936 -51.87 -11.35 2.52
C SER A 936 -53.33 -11.08 2.16
N ASN A 937 -53.82 -9.90 2.53
CA ASN A 937 -55.12 -9.42 2.09
C ASN A 937 -55.14 -9.24 0.57
N ALA A 938 -56.36 -9.23 0.03
CA ALA A 938 -56.57 -8.84 -1.35
C ALA A 938 -56.13 -7.37 -1.54
N ARG A 939 -55.41 -7.11 -2.61
CA ARG A 939 -55.13 -5.73 -3.04
C ARG A 939 -56.42 -5.02 -3.40
N GLN A 940 -56.44 -3.70 -3.22
CA GLN A 940 -57.52 -2.84 -3.70
C GLN A 940 -57.43 -2.63 -5.23
N ASP A 941 -57.37 -3.73 -5.98
CA ASP A 941 -57.41 -3.74 -7.44
C ASP A 941 -58.68 -4.45 -7.94
N PRO A 942 -59.11 -4.23 -9.20
CA PRO A 942 -60.36 -4.78 -9.73
C PRO A 942 -60.47 -6.31 -9.72
N HIS A 943 -59.38 -7.02 -9.41
CA HIS A 943 -59.29 -8.46 -9.41
C HIS A 943 -59.06 -9.05 -8.01
N GLU A 944 -59.05 -8.22 -6.96
CA GLU A 944 -58.90 -8.59 -5.54
C GLU A 944 -57.75 -9.59 -5.31
N ARG A 945 -56.61 -9.37 -5.98
CA ARG A 945 -55.52 -10.35 -6.02
C ARG A 945 -54.79 -10.42 -4.68
N GLN A 946 -54.58 -11.63 -4.17
CA GLN A 946 -53.79 -11.92 -2.97
C GLN A 946 -52.35 -12.24 -3.37
N VAL A 947 -51.55 -11.18 -3.51
CA VAL A 947 -50.14 -11.26 -3.92
C VAL A 947 -49.25 -11.11 -2.70
N PHE A 948 -48.19 -11.90 -2.64
CA PHE A 948 -47.09 -11.73 -1.70
C PHE A 948 -45.83 -11.35 -2.48
N ASN A 949 -45.09 -10.35 -2.01
CA ASN A 949 -43.84 -9.87 -2.57
C ASN A 949 -42.73 -9.87 -1.53
N LEU A 950 -41.51 -10.06 -2.01
CA LEU A 950 -40.31 -10.00 -1.21
C LEU A 950 -39.13 -9.52 -2.05
N GLU A 951 -38.11 -9.04 -1.36
CA GLU A 951 -36.82 -8.66 -1.93
C GLU A 951 -35.80 -9.77 -1.64
N LEU A 952 -35.02 -10.14 -2.65
CA LEU A 952 -33.90 -11.07 -2.56
C LEU A 952 -32.62 -10.32 -2.90
N THR A 953 -31.67 -10.30 -1.98
CA THR A 953 -30.33 -9.75 -2.21
C THR A 953 -29.30 -10.86 -2.18
N GLN A 954 -28.57 -11.07 -3.26
CA GLN A 954 -27.29 -11.78 -3.25
C GLN A 954 -26.22 -10.81 -2.73
N CYS A 955 -25.51 -11.15 -1.66
CA CYS A 955 -24.67 -10.20 -0.90
C CYS A 955 -23.35 -9.83 -1.58
N GLY A 956 -23.10 -10.28 -2.81
CA GLY A 956 -21.92 -9.93 -3.59
C GLY A 956 -20.70 -10.82 -3.39
N THR A 957 -20.69 -11.72 -2.41
CA THR A 957 -19.63 -12.75 -2.27
C THR A 957 -20.17 -14.10 -2.73
N GLU A 958 -19.59 -14.67 -3.77
CA GLU A 958 -20.05 -15.95 -4.32
C GLU A 958 -18.94 -16.95 -4.60
N THR A 959 -19.32 -18.22 -4.70
CA THR A 959 -18.41 -19.31 -5.06
C THR A 959 -18.88 -19.96 -6.35
N ILE A 960 -17.99 -20.08 -7.33
CA ILE A 960 -18.28 -20.74 -8.59
C ILE A 960 -17.30 -21.89 -8.80
N GLN A 961 -17.83 -23.07 -9.11
CA GLN A 961 -16.99 -24.22 -9.42
C GLN A 961 -16.59 -24.20 -10.90
N ASN A 962 -15.28 -24.22 -11.18
CA ASN A 962 -14.76 -24.32 -12.54
C ASN A 962 -15.00 -25.71 -13.15
N THR A 963 -14.54 -25.93 -14.38
CA THR A 963 -14.71 -27.20 -15.10
C THR A 963 -14.05 -28.40 -14.41
N LEU A 964 -12.99 -28.16 -13.62
CA LEU A 964 -12.29 -29.17 -12.82
C LEU A 964 -12.94 -29.39 -11.44
N GLY A 965 -13.98 -28.63 -11.09
CA GLY A 965 -14.61 -28.67 -9.77
C GLY A 965 -13.85 -27.91 -8.68
N THR A 966 -12.86 -27.10 -9.05
CA THR A 966 -12.19 -26.18 -8.14
C THR A 966 -13.15 -25.04 -7.79
N GLU A 967 -13.27 -24.72 -6.50
CA GLU A 967 -14.09 -23.61 -6.01
C GLU A 967 -13.30 -22.31 -6.13
N ILE A 968 -13.85 -21.35 -6.87
CA ILE A 968 -13.30 -20.00 -7.03
C ILE A 968 -14.23 -19.02 -6.33
N VAL A 969 -13.68 -18.16 -5.49
CA VAL A 969 -14.43 -17.15 -4.73
C VAL A 969 -14.33 -15.81 -5.46
N PHE A 970 -15.48 -15.17 -5.66
CA PHE A 970 -15.57 -13.83 -6.25
C PHE A 970 -16.28 -12.87 -5.29
N THR A 971 -15.89 -11.60 -5.36
CA THR A 971 -16.58 -10.48 -4.72
C THR A 971 -17.00 -9.44 -5.75
N HIS A 972 -18.22 -8.93 -5.65
CA HIS A 972 -18.81 -7.94 -6.56
C HIS A 972 -19.96 -7.20 -5.85
N ASP A 973 -20.59 -6.24 -6.54
CA ASP A 973 -21.71 -5.48 -5.96
C ASP A 973 -22.95 -6.36 -5.68
N PRO A 974 -23.65 -6.17 -4.53
CA PRO A 974 -24.83 -6.94 -4.18
C PRO A 974 -25.93 -6.79 -5.23
N VAL A 975 -26.51 -7.92 -5.61
CA VAL A 975 -27.57 -7.95 -6.63
C VAL A 975 -28.91 -8.11 -5.94
N THR A 976 -29.75 -7.09 -6.04
CA THR A 976 -31.10 -7.11 -5.47
C THR A 976 -32.13 -7.34 -6.56
N THR A 977 -33.01 -8.31 -6.37
CA THR A 977 -34.19 -8.55 -7.21
C THR A 977 -35.45 -8.65 -6.35
N THR A 978 -36.61 -8.57 -6.99
CA THR A 978 -37.92 -8.74 -6.36
C THR A 978 -38.60 -9.98 -6.94
N PHE A 979 -39.30 -10.69 -6.07
CA PHE A 979 -40.10 -11.85 -6.46
C PHE A 979 -41.49 -11.74 -5.82
N GLY A 980 -42.52 -12.12 -6.58
CA GLY A 980 -43.87 -12.19 -6.06
C GLY A 980 -44.67 -13.37 -6.61
N TYR A 981 -45.67 -13.79 -5.84
CA TYR A 981 -46.57 -14.89 -6.22
C TYR A 981 -47.95 -14.75 -5.58
N TYR A 982 -48.91 -15.51 -6.09
CA TYR A 982 -50.26 -15.60 -5.52
C TYR A 982 -50.26 -16.50 -4.27
N CYS A 983 -50.21 -15.90 -3.08
CA CYS A 983 -50.03 -16.63 -1.82
C CYS A 983 -51.18 -17.61 -1.52
N ASN A 984 -52.39 -17.32 -1.99
CA ASN A 984 -53.53 -18.22 -1.87
C ASN A 984 -53.45 -19.49 -2.74
N LYS A 985 -52.60 -19.48 -3.77
CA LYS A 985 -52.33 -20.65 -4.62
C LYS A 985 -51.15 -21.48 -4.13
N VAL A 986 -50.24 -20.88 -3.36
CA VAL A 986 -48.99 -21.52 -2.88
C VAL A 986 -49.12 -21.93 -1.42
N THR A 987 -49.79 -23.07 -1.19
CA THR A 987 -50.01 -23.62 0.16
C THR A 987 -49.17 -24.85 0.46
N LYS A 988 -48.58 -25.48 -0.58
CA LYS A 988 -47.75 -26.70 -0.49
C LYS A 988 -46.64 -26.64 -1.54
N PHE A 989 -45.56 -27.39 -1.34
CA PHE A 989 -44.39 -27.38 -2.23
C PHE A 989 -44.74 -27.59 -3.71
N LYS A 990 -45.65 -28.52 -4.01
CA LYS A 990 -46.15 -28.79 -5.38
C LYS A 990 -46.80 -27.59 -6.09
N ASN A 991 -47.10 -26.51 -5.37
CA ASN A 991 -47.69 -25.29 -5.91
C ASN A 991 -46.64 -24.23 -6.28
N CYS A 992 -45.36 -24.47 -6.00
CA CYS A 992 -44.24 -23.63 -6.41
C CYS A 992 -43.98 -23.86 -7.90
N VAL A 993 -44.78 -23.22 -8.76
CA VAL A 993 -44.75 -23.38 -10.22
C VAL A 993 -44.91 -22.02 -10.90
N GLU A 994 -44.38 -21.90 -12.12
CA GLU A 994 -44.40 -20.67 -12.94
C GLU A 994 -45.78 -20.00 -12.98
N SER A 995 -46.86 -20.77 -13.16
CA SER A 995 -48.21 -20.24 -13.33
C SER A 995 -48.79 -19.56 -12.06
N ASN A 996 -48.11 -19.70 -10.92
CA ASN A 996 -48.47 -19.05 -9.67
C ASN A 996 -47.59 -17.83 -9.35
N LYS A 997 -46.58 -17.54 -10.19
CA LYS A 997 -45.77 -16.32 -10.13
C LYS A 997 -46.61 -15.08 -10.42
N TRP A 998 -46.20 -13.96 -9.85
CA TRP A 998 -46.75 -12.63 -10.11
C TRP A 998 -45.75 -11.84 -10.96
N ASP A 999 -46.03 -11.74 -12.26
CA ASP A 999 -45.09 -11.20 -13.25
C ASP A 999 -44.79 -9.70 -13.08
N ASP A 1000 -45.73 -8.92 -12.52
CA ASP A 1000 -45.60 -7.46 -12.41
C ASP A 1000 -44.51 -7.03 -11.40
N SER A 1001 -44.12 -7.91 -10.48
CA SER A 1001 -43.04 -7.67 -9.52
C SER A 1001 -41.81 -8.54 -9.72
N SER A 1002 -41.88 -9.57 -10.56
CA SER A 1002 -40.79 -10.55 -10.69
C SER A 1002 -39.81 -10.14 -11.78
N LYS A 1003 -38.60 -9.72 -11.38
CA LYS A 1003 -37.55 -9.30 -12.33
C LYS A 1003 -36.53 -10.43 -12.52
N SER A 1004 -36.29 -10.81 -13.78
CA SER A 1004 -35.11 -11.60 -14.14
C SER A 1004 -33.85 -10.76 -13.99
N PHE A 1005 -32.71 -11.42 -13.77
CA PHE A 1005 -31.42 -10.74 -13.88
C PHE A 1005 -31.23 -10.27 -15.34
N GLN A 1006 -30.72 -9.05 -15.54
CA GLN A 1006 -30.33 -8.55 -16.86
C GLN A 1006 -29.01 -9.19 -17.31
N GLY A 1007 -28.84 -9.45 -18.61
CA GLY A 1007 -27.59 -9.97 -19.20
C GLY A 1007 -27.56 -11.47 -19.53
N ASP A 1008 -28.68 -12.09 -19.89
CA ASP A 1008 -28.74 -13.50 -20.33
C ASP A 1008 -28.13 -13.71 -21.74
N TRP A 1009 -26.84 -13.42 -21.91
CA TRP A 1009 -26.16 -13.62 -23.20
C TRP A 1009 -26.04 -15.11 -23.56
N ASP A 1010 -26.66 -15.54 -24.65
CA ASP A 1010 -26.60 -16.91 -25.21
C ASP A 1010 -25.52 -17.05 -26.29
N TYR A 1011 -24.40 -17.69 -25.94
CA TYR A 1011 -23.30 -17.99 -26.88
C TYR A 1011 -23.77 -18.81 -28.10
N ASN A 1012 -24.82 -19.64 -27.94
CA ASN A 1012 -25.35 -20.42 -29.07
C ASN A 1012 -26.16 -19.56 -30.07
N LYS A 1013 -26.47 -18.30 -29.74
CA LYS A 1013 -27.19 -17.35 -30.60
C LYS A 1013 -26.28 -16.30 -31.24
N SER A 1014 -25.14 -15.97 -30.63
CA SER A 1014 -24.12 -15.08 -31.22
C SER A 1014 -22.73 -15.31 -30.61
N ASN A 1015 -21.67 -15.16 -31.41
CA ASN A 1015 -20.27 -15.30 -30.96
C ASN A 1015 -19.86 -14.25 -29.91
N TYR A 1016 -20.61 -13.15 -29.76
CA TYR A 1016 -20.37 -12.06 -28.80
C TYR A 1016 -21.68 -11.58 -28.14
N PRO A 1017 -21.63 -11.06 -26.90
CA PRO A 1017 -22.76 -10.36 -26.27
C PRO A 1017 -23.22 -9.21 -27.15
N SER A 1018 -24.53 -9.03 -27.31
CA SER A 1018 -25.05 -7.81 -27.94
C SER A 1018 -24.80 -6.61 -27.02
N ASP A 1019 -24.79 -5.38 -27.55
CA ASP A 1019 -24.63 -4.15 -26.74
C ASP A 1019 -25.64 -4.02 -25.57
N GLY A 1020 -26.71 -4.84 -25.55
CA GLY A 1020 -27.69 -4.92 -24.46
C GLY A 1020 -27.37 -5.92 -23.32
N ASP A 1021 -26.34 -6.75 -23.47
CA ASP A 1021 -25.95 -7.79 -22.49
C ASP A 1021 -24.74 -7.33 -21.65
N ILE A 1022 -24.95 -6.26 -20.89
CA ILE A 1022 -23.86 -5.51 -20.26
C ILE A 1022 -23.41 -6.14 -18.92
N SER A 1023 -24.16 -7.08 -18.32
CA SER A 1023 -23.90 -7.61 -16.98
C SER A 1023 -23.58 -9.11 -16.93
N ALA A 1024 -22.57 -9.48 -16.15
CA ALA A 1024 -22.21 -10.86 -15.84
C ALA A 1024 -23.26 -11.52 -14.92
N PRO A 1025 -23.69 -12.77 -15.21
CA PRO A 1025 -24.62 -13.50 -14.37
C PRO A 1025 -23.95 -14.05 -13.12
N ILE A 1026 -24.67 -13.96 -11.99
CA ILE A 1026 -24.24 -14.44 -10.68
C ILE A 1026 -24.61 -15.91 -10.47
N GLY A 1027 -23.97 -16.59 -9.55
CA GLY A 1027 -24.24 -17.95 -9.13
C GLY A 1027 -25.17 -18.06 -7.91
N PRO A 1028 -25.64 -19.28 -7.61
CA PRO A 1028 -26.51 -19.54 -6.44
C PRO A 1028 -25.74 -19.64 -5.13
N TYR A 1029 -24.44 -19.96 -5.17
CA TYR A 1029 -23.65 -20.24 -3.96
C TYR A 1029 -23.10 -18.95 -3.37
N SER A 1030 -23.92 -18.32 -2.53
CA SER A 1030 -23.66 -17.03 -1.91
C SER A 1030 -24.41 -16.93 -0.59
N ASP A 1031 -24.16 -15.87 0.15
CA ASP A 1031 -25.08 -15.36 1.17
C ASP A 1031 -26.25 -14.65 0.47
N TRP A 1032 -27.48 -15.03 0.83
CA TRP A 1032 -28.72 -14.48 0.29
C TRP A 1032 -29.58 -13.88 1.40
N THR A 1033 -29.86 -12.59 1.33
CA THR A 1033 -30.77 -11.91 2.24
C THR A 1033 -32.18 -11.87 1.68
N ILE A 1034 -33.13 -12.37 2.47
CA ILE A 1034 -34.57 -12.32 2.22
C ILE A 1034 -35.14 -11.17 3.02
N THR A 1035 -35.83 -10.23 2.37
CA THR A 1035 -36.49 -9.10 3.04
C THR A 1035 -37.98 -9.08 2.70
N ILE A 1036 -38.81 -9.07 3.75
CA ILE A 1036 -40.27 -9.02 3.66
C ILE A 1036 -40.75 -7.75 4.37
N LYS A 1037 -41.60 -6.96 3.71
CA LYS A 1037 -42.14 -5.69 4.23
C LYS A 1037 -43.67 -5.77 4.33
N SER A 1038 -44.29 -5.26 5.40
CA SER A 1038 -45.75 -5.25 5.58
C SER A 1038 -46.49 -4.08 4.89
N ASN A 1039 -45.97 -3.59 3.77
CA ASN A 1039 -46.51 -2.40 3.10
C ASN A 1039 -47.86 -2.67 2.41
N GLU A 1040 -48.75 -1.66 2.38
CA GLU A 1040 -50.08 -1.77 1.76
C GLU A 1040 -50.02 -2.07 0.25
N ASP A 1041 -49.00 -1.53 -0.44
CA ASP A 1041 -48.80 -1.71 -1.88
C ASP A 1041 -48.18 -3.07 -2.24
N GLY A 1042 -47.52 -3.72 -1.28
CA GLY A 1042 -46.77 -4.96 -1.49
C GLY A 1042 -47.49 -6.16 -0.89
N ASN A 1043 -47.64 -6.15 0.43
CA ASN A 1043 -48.14 -7.23 1.29
C ASN A 1043 -49.19 -6.71 2.30
N PRO A 1044 -50.37 -6.25 1.84
CA PRO A 1044 -51.39 -5.70 2.74
C PRO A 1044 -51.86 -6.74 3.74
N GLY A 1045 -51.90 -6.40 5.04
CA GLY A 1045 -52.36 -7.33 6.09
C GLY A 1045 -51.53 -8.62 6.23
N LEU A 1046 -50.22 -8.55 5.95
CA LEU A 1046 -49.29 -9.68 6.02
C LEU A 1046 -49.39 -10.48 7.33
N ASP A 1047 -49.55 -11.79 7.20
CA ASP A 1047 -49.54 -12.78 8.29
C ASP A 1047 -48.59 -13.94 7.98
N LEU A 1048 -47.54 -14.08 8.79
CA LEU A 1048 -46.52 -15.12 8.71
C LEU A 1048 -46.74 -16.27 9.72
N SER A 1049 -47.77 -16.20 10.58
CA SER A 1049 -47.97 -17.17 11.68
C SER A 1049 -48.23 -18.61 11.23
N ASN A 1050 -48.65 -18.79 9.98
CA ASN A 1050 -48.97 -20.09 9.38
C ASN A 1050 -47.88 -20.57 8.40
N VAL A 1051 -46.72 -19.91 8.38
CA VAL A 1051 -45.60 -20.29 7.52
C VAL A 1051 -45.01 -21.61 8.01
N THR A 1052 -44.82 -22.55 7.09
CA THR A 1052 -44.39 -23.92 7.41
C THR A 1052 -43.05 -24.29 6.78
N GLU A 1053 -42.75 -23.77 5.59
CA GLU A 1053 -41.51 -24.04 4.86
C GLU A 1053 -41.13 -22.84 3.99
N GLY A 1054 -39.83 -22.70 3.71
CA GLY A 1054 -39.26 -21.71 2.79
C GLY A 1054 -38.33 -22.37 1.77
N TRP A 1055 -38.49 -22.03 0.50
CA TRP A 1055 -37.77 -22.67 -0.60
C TRP A 1055 -37.22 -21.64 -1.59
N PHE A 1056 -35.91 -21.64 -1.79
CA PHE A 1056 -35.31 -21.00 -2.96
C PHE A 1056 -35.54 -21.88 -4.20
N GLU A 1057 -35.85 -21.25 -5.33
CA GLU A 1057 -35.85 -21.89 -6.65
C GLU A 1057 -34.87 -21.11 -7.54
N PHE A 1058 -33.85 -21.82 -8.04
CA PHE A 1058 -32.84 -21.28 -8.92
C PHE A 1058 -33.09 -21.68 -10.36
N ILE A 1059 -33.00 -20.71 -11.26
CA ILE A 1059 -33.19 -20.89 -12.70
C ILE A 1059 -32.02 -20.22 -13.41
N GLY A 1060 -31.46 -20.90 -14.40
CA GLY A 1060 -30.36 -20.35 -15.16
C GLY A 1060 -29.68 -21.34 -16.08
N ARG A 1061 -28.36 -21.30 -16.11
CA ARG A 1061 -27.52 -22.13 -16.97
C ARG A 1061 -26.43 -22.81 -16.16
N LYS A 1062 -26.05 -24.00 -16.61
CA LYS A 1062 -25.05 -24.83 -15.96
C LYS A 1062 -24.24 -25.63 -16.95
N GLN A 1063 -23.02 -25.95 -16.59
CA GLN A 1063 -22.19 -26.89 -17.30
C GLN A 1063 -22.30 -28.27 -16.62
N GLY A 1064 -22.73 -29.29 -17.38
CA GLY A 1064 -22.84 -30.64 -16.83
C GLY A 1064 -21.47 -31.24 -16.56
N SER A 1065 -21.32 -32.05 -15.50
CA SER A 1065 -20.14 -32.90 -15.33
C SER A 1065 -19.96 -33.76 -16.58
N GLU A 1066 -18.74 -33.88 -17.12
CA GLU A 1066 -18.46 -34.90 -18.15
C GLU A 1066 -18.92 -36.26 -17.62
N SER A 1067 -20.09 -36.72 -18.08
CA SER A 1067 -20.38 -38.13 -18.07
C SER A 1067 -19.33 -38.75 -18.99
N THR A 1068 -18.54 -39.69 -18.45
CA THR A 1068 -17.71 -40.67 -19.16
C THR A 1068 -17.95 -40.67 -20.67
N PRO A 1069 -16.92 -40.50 -21.52
CA PRO A 1069 -17.10 -40.32 -22.95
C PRO A 1069 -18.04 -41.39 -23.49
N SER A 1070 -19.09 -40.95 -24.17
CA SER A 1070 -20.06 -41.81 -24.84
C SER A 1070 -19.33 -42.94 -25.60
N PRO A 1071 -19.82 -44.20 -25.54
CA PRO A 1071 -19.18 -45.34 -26.22
C PRO A 1071 -18.96 -45.16 -27.74
N MET A 1072 -19.50 -44.10 -28.35
CA MET A 1072 -19.28 -43.79 -29.77
C MET A 1072 -17.83 -43.44 -30.14
N PHE A 1073 -16.96 -43.05 -29.21
CA PHE A 1073 -15.57 -42.75 -29.54
C PHE A 1073 -14.63 -43.96 -29.60
N ARG A 1074 -15.09 -45.18 -29.27
CA ARG A 1074 -14.28 -46.41 -29.45
C ARG A 1074 -14.22 -46.96 -30.88
N ARG A 1075 -14.96 -46.40 -31.86
CA ARG A 1075 -14.95 -46.90 -33.25
C ARG A 1075 -14.04 -46.16 -34.23
N ARG A 1076 -13.33 -45.10 -33.83
CA ARG A 1076 -12.38 -44.39 -34.71
C ARG A 1076 -10.90 -44.63 -34.41
N LYS A 1077 -10.55 -45.43 -33.41
CA LYS A 1077 -9.15 -45.77 -33.06
C LYS A 1077 -8.71 -47.19 -33.46
N ILE A 1078 -9.45 -47.87 -34.35
CA ILE A 1078 -9.08 -49.19 -34.92
C ILE A 1078 -9.13 -49.14 -36.47
N LEU A 1079 -8.85 -47.99 -37.08
CA LEU A 1079 -8.69 -47.88 -38.55
C LEU A 1079 -7.46 -47.06 -38.98
N HIS A 1080 -6.56 -46.78 -38.04
CA HIS A 1080 -5.20 -46.29 -38.33
C HIS A 1080 -4.20 -46.87 -37.31
N GLU A 1081 -4.10 -48.20 -37.32
CA GLU A 1081 -2.88 -48.94 -37.03
C GLU A 1081 -2.63 -49.91 -38.19
#